data_AF-A0A179HE29-F1
#
_entry.id   AF-A0A179HE29-F1
#
_cell.length_a   1.000
_cell.length_b   1.000
_cell.length_c   1.000
_cell.angle_alpha   90.00
_cell.angle_beta   90.00
_cell.angle_gamma   90.00
#
_symmetry.space_group_name_H-M   'P 1'
#
loop_
_entity.id
_entity.type
_entity.pdbx_description
1 polymer ?
#
loop_
_entity_poly.entity_id
_entity_poly.type
_entity_poly.pdbx_seq_one_letter_code
_entity_poly.pdbx_strand_id
1 'polypeptide(L)'
;MLGDKGDTPLLLNKSPATGDVGVIVDHTGDTKRDIQASSNATSLRTAPHSLYRDERWFTGKAPYAGICPGVNDSGIISSLPLPNLATSGQPELLQYFDNTWTLQETLFAGLRTRAAFYRQPDHKLRHPLIFYYGHPAAFYINKLRVAGYLNSPINAHLEALLEAGVDENSWDDLAKDVTDWPAVEEVHEYRAKVYRLAREVIATTKFATELGRPINMDDPAWAIVMAFEHDRIHLETSSVLMRELPVDLVSRHPAWPGPTAAARTSREERLLPANEMVSVPAGEVSLGKPNDFPSFGWDNEYGSQRLKVGAFQASRYLISNGEFYDFVVSGGYRERRFWSDDGWGQVRLHNKKWPRFWVLDGPAGLHEYRLRTVFDVIPMAWDWPVCVNYHEAKAFCSWRSERSGTTLRIMTETEHHRMRDPLPDNPSCKDDMAMHSDGYQLARQGINLNLAFGSETPTDGSPLSASGFGDVFGNVWQWCEDAFAPLPGFAVHPYYEDFSTPFYEGQHQLLLGGSFIATGDEASIWGRIPFRPHFLQHSGIRLARSVAEPAGNGAGTRNGTGTRNGVRESNGTTVRNGVSSHSGDGDCDATRAFNQRMLLHYGSLAETVGPALPAVSWMELAHGFMQRVVNLLVETAQAQGLELRSALDVGCAVGGASFALTQHFSRVVGVDQDQVFIETARGMARAGNQAYQRYDRGQRVTNLLARLNTSVRPERVSFQLAEASILPTGIGSFDAVLAVDPLVDLPEEFQALESVLQQMPIRTASGKPGLIAEGRLAAVVDSELPDLTAQVDLYRDDLRVICALFRDYCFLASGYLLEPCHRRFMKSQEYGVGRPSLPKQIARPFVRCSEIAGFKPFLEFASYVLLNYRLDDPAKGMDFSNLRLVRAYEHGLDPSSSESGFILVHLSMVKLSGPLVHSTLKAFEAASKATTPLGTIEERTLLNEALSSMVQAVSNLNVLMKSIYERSKPSEYNNFRTFMFGIASESMFPNGVIYEGYNNDEPVFFRGETGANDAMIPLLDNFLQIPMPDTPLTEILHEFSEYRSCKHKAFLIFVKERSLELDIKKFALGSVAIADCEEMSDLVRESRSLWLQVLNQVREFRWRHWCLVKEYILKRSSHPTATGGSPIVTWLPNQLDAVLEDMVQVDATSREHDPRGLGKVCDGIMEVVFRQKDTLRKEVEKYCADRG
;
A
#
# COMPACT_ATOMS: atom_id res chain seq x y z
N MET A 1 -7.08 -7.71 -68.19
CA MET A 1 -7.61 -6.72 -69.16
C MET A 1 -7.38 -5.34 -68.56
N LEU A 2 -6.63 -4.42 -69.16
CA LEU A 2 -5.74 -4.42 -70.35
C LEU A 2 -4.40 -3.81 -69.86
N GLY A 3 -3.21 -4.32 -70.20
CA GLY A 3 -2.51 -4.18 -71.50
C GLY A 3 -1.71 -2.86 -71.52
N ASP A 4 -0.47 -2.72 -72.01
CA ASP A 4 0.55 -3.56 -72.70
C ASP A 4 1.94 -2.91 -72.39
N LYS A 5 3.15 -3.47 -72.59
CA LYS A 5 3.69 -4.72 -73.20
C LYS A 5 4.89 -5.21 -72.30
N GLY A 6 5.96 -5.96 -72.62
CA GLY A 6 6.63 -6.48 -73.84
C GLY A 6 8.12 -6.02 -73.86
N ASP A 7 9.16 -6.84 -74.11
CA ASP A 7 9.21 -8.25 -74.54
C ASP A 7 10.40 -9.08 -73.95
N THR A 8 10.21 -10.41 -74.01
CA THR A 8 11.05 -11.62 -73.79
C THR A 8 12.47 -11.65 -74.42
N PRO A 9 13.37 -12.69 -74.23
CA PRO A 9 13.11 -14.09 -73.78
C PRO A 9 14.15 -14.85 -72.89
N LEU A 10 13.68 -15.91 -72.18
CA LEU A 10 14.30 -17.27 -71.99
C LEU A 10 15.71 -17.42 -71.31
N LEU A 11 16.12 -18.52 -70.61
CA LEU A 11 15.65 -19.91 -70.36
C LEU A 11 16.32 -20.49 -69.06
N LEU A 12 15.68 -21.47 -68.39
CA LEU A 12 16.30 -22.58 -67.59
C LEU A 12 17.12 -22.26 -66.30
N ASN A 13 17.16 -23.09 -65.22
CA ASN A 13 16.37 -24.27 -64.83
C ASN A 13 16.50 -24.60 -63.31
N LYS A 14 15.54 -25.39 -62.80
CA LYS A 14 15.58 -26.26 -61.58
C LYS A 14 15.63 -25.67 -60.15
N SER A 15 14.92 -26.40 -59.30
CA SER A 15 14.68 -26.33 -57.85
C SER A 15 15.16 -27.67 -57.22
N PRO A 16 14.99 -28.00 -55.92
CA PRO A 16 15.27 -27.28 -54.66
C PRO A 16 16.08 -28.17 -53.65
N ALA A 17 16.04 -27.77 -52.36
CA ALA A 17 15.91 -28.63 -51.16
C ALA A 17 17.17 -29.02 -50.35
N THR A 18 16.91 -29.29 -49.05
CA THR A 18 17.85 -29.60 -47.94
C THR A 18 18.85 -28.47 -47.63
N GLY A 19 19.21 -28.14 -46.38
CA GLY A 19 19.06 -28.83 -45.09
C GLY A 19 20.45 -29.27 -44.61
N ASP A 20 20.88 -29.17 -43.37
CA ASP A 20 20.33 -28.75 -42.07
C ASP A 20 21.54 -28.95 -41.09
N VAL A 21 21.57 -28.32 -39.92
CA VAL A 21 22.61 -28.45 -38.86
C VAL A 21 24.05 -27.99 -39.25
N GLY A 22 24.76 -27.30 -38.34
CA GLY A 22 26.19 -26.98 -38.56
C GLY A 22 26.83 -25.95 -37.63
N VAL A 23 26.71 -26.08 -36.31
CA VAL A 23 27.45 -25.22 -35.36
C VAL A 23 28.88 -25.74 -35.17
N ILE A 24 29.90 -24.87 -35.28
CA ILE A 24 31.07 -24.77 -34.38
C ILE A 24 32.05 -23.65 -34.84
N VAL A 25 32.34 -22.73 -33.90
CA VAL A 25 33.62 -22.08 -33.52
C VAL A 25 34.82 -22.36 -34.48
N ASP A 26 35.59 -21.38 -34.95
CA ASP A 26 36.59 -20.67 -34.12
C ASP A 26 37.09 -19.30 -34.67
N HIS A 27 37.92 -18.63 -33.86
CA HIS A 27 38.61 -17.35 -34.07
C HIS A 27 39.38 -17.26 -35.41
N THR A 28 39.60 -16.07 -35.99
CA THR A 28 40.65 -15.11 -35.58
C THR A 28 40.66 -13.89 -36.53
N GLY A 29 41.47 -12.86 -36.22
CA GLY A 29 42.11 -12.05 -37.27
C GLY A 29 41.63 -10.61 -37.44
N ASP A 30 42.13 -9.71 -36.59
CA ASP A 30 42.16 -8.26 -36.81
C ASP A 30 43.02 -7.92 -38.05
N THR A 31 42.60 -6.96 -38.89
CA THR A 31 43.51 -5.92 -39.43
C THR A 31 42.79 -4.79 -40.21
N LYS A 32 43.29 -3.57 -40.05
CA LYS A 32 42.88 -2.35 -40.76
C LYS A 32 43.50 -2.24 -42.17
N ARG A 33 42.82 -1.55 -43.10
CA ARG A 33 43.44 -0.45 -43.90
C ARG A 33 42.45 0.35 -44.75
N ASP A 34 42.78 1.63 -44.93
CA ASP A 34 42.04 2.63 -45.70
C ASP A 34 42.31 2.57 -47.21
N ILE A 35 41.33 2.99 -48.02
CA ILE A 35 41.56 3.56 -49.37
C ILE A 35 40.63 4.78 -49.55
N GLN A 36 41.18 5.89 -50.05
CA GLN A 36 40.45 7.10 -50.45
C GLN A 36 40.14 7.11 -51.96
N ALA A 37 39.01 7.68 -52.41
CA ALA A 37 38.96 8.52 -53.63
C ALA A 37 37.59 9.21 -53.88
N SER A 38 37.66 10.51 -54.22
CA SER A 38 36.78 11.31 -55.12
C SER A 38 35.25 11.08 -55.22
N SER A 39 34.51 12.09 -54.75
CA SER A 39 33.53 12.92 -55.50
C SER A 39 33.10 12.49 -56.93
N ASN A 40 31.84 12.63 -57.35
CA ASN A 40 30.99 13.84 -57.18
C ASN A 40 29.47 13.56 -57.26
N ALA A 41 28.67 14.48 -56.69
CA ALA A 41 27.25 14.84 -56.93
C ALA A 41 26.24 13.79 -57.52
N THR A 42 25.00 13.64 -57.02
CA THR A 42 24.15 14.59 -56.29
C THR A 42 23.14 13.86 -55.41
N SER A 43 23.02 14.21 -54.12
CA SER A 43 21.86 13.85 -53.29
C SER A 43 21.67 14.86 -52.15
N LEU A 44 20.41 15.08 -51.76
CA LEU A 44 20.06 15.83 -50.56
C LEU A 44 20.51 15.03 -49.34
N ARG A 45 21.55 15.52 -48.65
CA ARG A 45 22.04 14.89 -47.42
C ARG A 45 21.05 15.11 -46.29
N THR A 46 20.45 14.02 -45.79
CA THR A 46 20.03 13.98 -44.39
C THR A 46 21.27 14.21 -43.52
N ALA A 47 21.22 15.23 -42.65
CA ALA A 47 22.30 15.49 -41.70
C ALA A 47 22.45 14.31 -40.73
N PRO A 48 23.65 14.05 -40.17
CA PRO A 48 23.79 13.07 -39.09
C PRO A 48 22.89 13.48 -37.92
N HIS A 49 22.19 12.51 -37.34
CA HIS A 49 21.37 12.75 -36.15
C HIS A 49 22.24 13.33 -35.03
N SER A 50 21.78 14.44 -34.43
CA SER A 50 22.47 15.07 -33.30
C SER A 50 22.63 14.08 -32.13
N LEU A 51 23.75 14.20 -31.40
CA LEU A 51 24.03 13.37 -30.23
C LEU A 51 23.14 13.69 -29.03
N TYR A 52 22.44 14.82 -29.07
CA TYR A 52 21.51 15.36 -28.07
C TYR A 52 20.33 16.05 -28.78
N ARG A 53 19.23 16.30 -28.08
CA ARG A 53 18.01 16.87 -28.70
C ARG A 53 18.21 18.32 -29.15
N ASP A 54 17.52 18.75 -30.21
CA ASP A 54 17.61 20.13 -30.74
C ASP A 54 16.73 21.13 -29.99
N GLU A 55 16.81 22.42 -30.33
CA GLU A 55 16.11 23.54 -29.66
C GLU A 55 14.62 23.28 -29.42
N ARG A 56 13.93 22.54 -30.30
CA ARG A 56 12.49 22.23 -30.17
C ARG A 56 12.17 21.29 -29.01
N TRP A 57 13.18 20.76 -28.32
CA TRP A 57 13.02 20.01 -27.09
C TRP A 57 12.65 20.89 -25.89
N PHE A 58 13.11 22.14 -25.83
CA PHE A 58 12.85 23.00 -24.69
C PHE A 58 11.43 23.54 -24.76
N THR A 59 10.57 23.09 -23.85
CA THR A 59 9.20 23.60 -23.67
C THR A 59 9.19 24.95 -22.94
N GLY A 60 10.24 25.21 -22.14
CA GLY A 60 10.53 26.48 -21.51
C GLY A 60 11.54 27.32 -22.28
N LYS A 61 12.46 27.98 -21.56
CA LYS A 61 13.61 28.67 -22.16
C LYS A 61 14.69 27.65 -22.52
N ALA A 62 15.29 27.79 -23.69
CA ALA A 62 16.50 27.03 -24.01
C ALA A 62 17.71 27.53 -23.20
N PRO A 63 18.67 26.66 -22.82
CA PRO A 63 19.80 26.98 -21.94
C PRO A 63 20.90 27.78 -22.68
N TYR A 64 20.59 29.02 -23.06
CA TYR A 64 21.52 29.94 -23.71
C TYR A 64 21.81 31.16 -22.84
N ALA A 65 23.06 31.63 -22.89
CA ALA A 65 23.52 32.82 -22.21
C ALA A 65 22.66 34.05 -22.61
N GLY A 66 22.20 34.82 -21.62
CA GLY A 66 21.30 35.95 -21.83
C GLY A 66 19.84 35.60 -22.15
N ILE A 67 19.49 34.31 -22.30
CA ILE A 67 18.10 33.84 -22.51
C ILE A 67 17.56 33.19 -21.23
N CYS A 68 18.28 32.17 -20.72
CA CYS A 68 17.91 31.46 -19.49
C CYS A 68 18.74 31.98 -18.29
N PRO A 69 18.09 32.29 -17.15
CA PRO A 69 18.79 32.56 -15.90
C PRO A 69 19.62 31.36 -15.44
N GLY A 70 20.75 31.63 -14.78
CA GLY A 70 21.69 30.59 -14.34
C GLY A 70 22.49 29.93 -15.47
N VAL A 71 22.53 30.50 -16.68
CA VAL A 71 23.43 30.09 -17.77
C VAL A 71 24.58 31.08 -17.90
N ASN A 72 25.82 30.58 -17.90
CA ASN A 72 27.03 31.40 -18.03
C ASN A 72 27.44 31.65 -19.50
N ASP A 73 28.45 32.51 -19.71
CA ASP A 73 28.95 32.88 -21.05
C ASP A 73 29.48 31.69 -21.87
N SER A 74 29.81 30.55 -21.23
CA SER A 74 30.21 29.30 -21.90
C SER A 74 29.02 28.42 -22.30
N GLY A 75 27.78 28.87 -22.06
CA GLY A 75 26.56 28.14 -22.38
C GLY A 75 26.25 26.99 -21.41
N ILE A 76 26.91 26.90 -20.26
CA ILE A 76 26.65 25.89 -19.23
C ILE A 76 25.59 26.42 -18.27
N ILE A 77 24.63 25.60 -17.84
CA ILE A 77 23.61 25.93 -16.81
C ILE A 77 24.04 25.43 -15.42
N SER A 78 23.63 26.15 -14.37
CA SER A 78 23.76 25.77 -12.96
C SER A 78 22.57 26.34 -12.16
N SER A 79 22.45 26.01 -10.87
CA SER A 79 21.33 26.53 -10.05
C SER A 79 21.56 27.98 -9.63
N LEU A 80 20.47 28.75 -9.67
CA LEU A 80 20.35 29.99 -8.90
C LEU A 80 20.25 29.70 -7.38
N PRO A 81 20.51 30.70 -6.52
CA PRO A 81 20.19 30.62 -5.09
C PRO A 81 18.68 30.51 -4.85
N LEU A 82 18.30 29.91 -3.72
CA LEU A 82 16.92 29.80 -3.24
C LEU A 82 16.28 31.19 -3.03
N PRO A 83 15.01 31.44 -3.39
CA PRO A 83 14.41 32.78 -3.29
C PRO A 83 14.19 33.24 -1.85
N ASN A 84 14.51 34.50 -1.58
CA ASN A 84 14.26 35.14 -0.28
C ASN A 84 12.79 35.54 -0.17
N LEU A 85 11.99 34.75 0.54
CA LEU A 85 10.54 34.94 0.65
C LEU A 85 10.14 36.18 1.47
N ALA A 86 11.09 36.90 2.08
CA ALA A 86 10.87 38.22 2.66
C ALA A 86 11.10 39.40 1.70
N THR A 87 11.81 39.22 0.57
CA THR A 87 12.23 40.32 -0.31
C THR A 87 12.20 40.04 -1.82
N SER A 88 11.91 38.83 -2.27
CA SER A 88 11.82 38.49 -3.70
C SER A 88 10.45 38.89 -4.27
N GLY A 89 10.47 39.56 -5.43
CA GLY A 89 9.28 39.94 -6.18
C GLY A 89 9.03 39.01 -7.37
N GLN A 90 8.01 39.34 -8.15
CA GLN A 90 7.67 38.68 -9.39
C GLN A 90 8.87 38.46 -10.36
N PRO A 91 9.81 39.42 -10.55
CA PRO A 91 10.94 39.22 -11.46
C PRO A 91 11.92 38.15 -10.98
N GLU A 92 12.11 37.99 -9.67
CA GLU A 92 13.01 36.99 -9.08
C GLU A 92 12.39 35.59 -9.15
N LEU A 93 11.11 35.44 -8.76
CA LEU A 93 10.43 34.14 -8.83
C LEU A 93 10.25 33.66 -10.28
N LEU A 94 10.03 34.57 -11.25
CA LEU A 94 10.04 34.20 -12.68
C LEU A 94 11.40 33.68 -13.14
N GLN A 95 12.50 34.27 -12.67
CA GLN A 95 13.85 33.83 -13.04
C GLN A 95 14.20 32.48 -12.40
N TYR A 96 13.75 32.25 -11.16
CA TYR A 96 13.95 30.98 -10.46
C TYR A 96 13.12 29.86 -11.09
N PHE A 97 11.86 30.11 -11.47
CA PHE A 97 11.05 29.17 -12.26
C PHE A 97 11.68 28.85 -13.62
N ASP A 98 12.06 29.88 -14.38
CA ASP A 98 12.72 29.73 -15.69
C ASP A 98 14.01 28.88 -15.57
N ASN A 99 14.80 29.05 -14.50
CA ASN A 99 16.00 28.24 -14.20
C ASN A 99 15.65 26.79 -13.82
N THR A 100 14.70 26.60 -12.89
CA THR A 100 14.27 25.28 -12.38
C THR A 100 13.79 24.38 -13.52
N TRP A 101 12.90 24.90 -14.36
CA TRP A 101 12.36 24.17 -15.51
C TRP A 101 13.46 23.79 -16.51
N THR A 102 14.35 24.75 -16.83
CA THR A 102 15.40 24.54 -17.83
C THR A 102 16.50 23.59 -17.34
N LEU A 103 16.79 23.54 -16.04
CA LEU A 103 17.67 22.52 -15.44
C LEU A 103 17.16 21.11 -15.75
N GLN A 104 15.88 20.85 -15.46
CA GLN A 104 15.25 19.55 -15.72
C GLN A 104 15.17 19.24 -17.22
N GLU A 105 14.79 20.20 -18.07
CA GLU A 105 14.78 19.98 -19.52
C GLU A 105 16.17 19.70 -20.09
N THR A 106 17.23 20.29 -19.51
CA THR A 106 18.63 20.03 -19.90
C THR A 106 19.11 18.65 -19.45
N LEU A 107 18.66 18.16 -18.30
CA LEU A 107 18.90 16.77 -17.86
C LEU A 107 18.25 15.78 -18.85
N PHE A 108 16.94 15.92 -19.11
CA PHE A 108 16.21 15.03 -20.01
C PHE A 108 16.58 15.19 -21.50
N ALA A 109 17.17 16.32 -21.92
CA ALA A 109 17.72 16.51 -23.27
C ALA A 109 18.83 15.49 -23.61
N GLY A 110 19.45 14.91 -22.59
CA GLY A 110 20.45 13.85 -22.71
C GLY A 110 19.89 12.43 -22.93
N LEU A 111 18.57 12.24 -22.99
CA LEU A 111 17.96 10.94 -23.30
C LEU A 111 17.91 10.71 -24.83
N ARG A 112 18.83 9.87 -25.32
CA ARG A 112 19.15 9.69 -26.76
C ARG A 112 18.05 9.03 -27.58
N THR A 113 17.13 8.30 -26.96
CA THR A 113 16.06 7.55 -27.65
C THR A 113 14.73 7.66 -26.90
N ARG A 114 13.61 7.44 -27.58
CA ARG A 114 12.29 7.28 -26.90
C ARG A 114 12.30 6.10 -25.92
N ALA A 115 13.00 5.00 -26.25
CA ALA A 115 13.09 3.82 -25.39
C ALA A 115 13.73 4.11 -24.02
N ALA A 116 14.60 5.11 -23.92
CA ALA A 116 15.19 5.52 -22.65
C ALA A 116 14.18 6.12 -21.66
N PHE A 117 13.09 6.73 -22.14
CA PHE A 117 12.00 7.26 -21.31
C PHE A 117 11.14 6.14 -20.70
N TYR A 118 10.93 5.05 -21.44
CA TYR A 118 10.06 3.94 -21.01
C TYR A 118 10.79 2.78 -20.32
N ARG A 119 12.13 2.83 -20.23
CA ARG A 119 12.91 1.78 -19.56
C ARG A 119 12.80 1.93 -18.04
N GLN A 120 12.02 1.06 -17.40
CA GLN A 120 12.02 0.91 -15.95
C GLN A 120 13.41 0.41 -15.45
N PRO A 121 13.89 0.85 -14.27
CA PRO A 121 15.04 0.25 -13.61
C PRO A 121 14.86 -1.26 -13.34
N ASP A 122 15.97 -2.02 -13.34
CA ASP A 122 15.95 -3.48 -13.18
C ASP A 122 15.48 -3.97 -11.80
N HIS A 123 15.62 -3.12 -10.76
CA HIS A 123 15.09 -3.36 -9.41
C HIS A 123 13.58 -3.14 -9.28
N LYS A 124 12.95 -2.45 -10.24
CA LYS A 124 11.49 -2.19 -10.32
C LYS A 124 10.85 -1.41 -9.15
N LEU A 125 11.63 -0.77 -8.29
CA LEU A 125 11.12 0.03 -7.15
C LEU A 125 10.84 1.50 -7.52
N ARG A 126 10.75 1.80 -8.82
CA ARG A 126 10.61 3.14 -9.40
C ARG A 126 9.87 3.05 -10.74
N HIS A 127 9.21 4.14 -11.13
CA HIS A 127 8.60 4.28 -12.46
C HIS A 127 9.65 4.50 -13.57
N PRO A 128 9.30 4.38 -14.87
CA PRO A 128 10.17 4.80 -15.96
C PRO A 128 10.30 6.33 -16.04
N LEU A 129 11.35 6.83 -16.69
CA LEU A 129 11.64 8.27 -16.77
C LEU A 129 10.54 9.13 -17.44
N ILE A 130 9.65 8.55 -18.26
CA ILE A 130 8.47 9.26 -18.78
C ILE A 130 7.56 9.79 -17.66
N PHE A 131 7.42 9.05 -16.55
CA PHE A 131 6.70 9.51 -15.37
C PHE A 131 7.41 10.74 -14.79
N TYR A 132 8.71 10.65 -14.51
CA TYR A 132 9.47 11.74 -13.91
C TYR A 132 9.60 12.98 -14.82
N TYR A 133 9.43 12.82 -16.14
CA TYR A 133 9.30 13.94 -17.06
C TYR A 133 7.92 14.63 -16.97
N GLY A 134 6.84 13.89 -16.68
CA GLY A 134 5.49 14.43 -16.58
C GLY A 134 5.07 14.89 -15.17
N HIS A 135 5.47 14.16 -14.14
CA HIS A 135 4.98 14.26 -12.77
C HIS A 135 5.15 15.65 -12.13
N PRO A 136 6.33 16.32 -12.19
CA PRO A 136 6.45 17.68 -11.69
C PRO A 136 5.51 18.66 -12.41
N ALA A 137 5.30 18.50 -13.72
CA ALA A 137 4.38 19.35 -14.48
C ALA A 137 2.91 19.14 -14.07
N ALA A 138 2.50 17.91 -13.76
CA ALA A 138 1.19 17.64 -13.15
C ALA A 138 1.09 18.25 -11.74
N PHE A 139 2.16 18.16 -10.93
CA PHE A 139 2.23 18.75 -9.60
C PHE A 139 2.03 20.26 -9.60
N TYR A 140 2.65 21.01 -10.54
CA TYR A 140 2.37 22.44 -10.74
C TYR A 140 0.87 22.70 -10.88
N ILE A 141 0.17 21.97 -11.76
CA ILE A 141 -1.26 22.19 -11.98
C ILE A 141 -2.09 21.82 -10.75
N ASN A 142 -1.80 20.70 -10.10
CA ASN A 142 -2.57 20.27 -8.92
C ASN A 142 -2.36 21.21 -7.73
N LYS A 143 -1.16 21.69 -7.44
CA LYS A 143 -0.93 22.67 -6.36
C LYS A 143 -1.45 24.07 -6.69
N LEU A 144 -1.35 24.52 -7.94
CA LEU A 144 -1.98 25.78 -8.38
C LEU A 144 -3.52 25.72 -8.31
N ARG A 145 -4.13 24.55 -8.55
CA ARG A 145 -5.57 24.32 -8.35
C ARG A 145 -5.95 24.33 -6.86
N VAL A 146 -5.20 23.61 -6.01
CA VAL A 146 -5.43 23.57 -4.56
C VAL A 146 -5.28 24.95 -3.90
N ALA A 147 -4.35 25.78 -4.38
CA ALA A 147 -4.18 27.17 -3.92
C ALA A 147 -5.17 28.18 -4.55
N GLY A 148 -6.08 27.74 -5.43
CA GLY A 148 -7.13 28.59 -6.01
C GLY A 148 -6.70 29.50 -7.16
N TYR A 149 -5.49 29.33 -7.73
CA TYR A 149 -5.07 30.05 -8.94
C TYR A 149 -5.72 29.49 -10.21
N LEU A 150 -6.08 28.20 -10.21
CA LEU A 150 -6.67 27.49 -11.34
C LEU A 150 -7.96 26.76 -10.91
N ASN A 151 -9.03 26.90 -11.68
CA ASN A 151 -10.29 26.19 -11.38
C ASN A 151 -10.38 24.80 -12.05
N SER A 152 -9.57 24.57 -13.10
CA SER A 152 -9.68 23.40 -13.98
C SER A 152 -8.31 22.78 -14.30
N PRO A 153 -8.25 21.47 -14.60
CA PRO A 153 -7.05 20.81 -15.12
C PRO A 153 -6.66 21.29 -16.53
N ILE A 154 -5.40 21.09 -16.96
CA ILE A 154 -4.99 21.24 -18.37
C ILE A 154 -5.29 19.95 -19.14
N ASN A 155 -5.00 18.80 -18.53
CA ASN A 155 -5.32 17.47 -19.05
C ASN A 155 -5.55 16.52 -17.87
N ALA A 156 -6.81 16.33 -17.49
CA ALA A 156 -7.22 15.52 -16.34
C ALA A 156 -6.68 14.08 -16.39
N HIS A 157 -6.56 13.49 -17.59
CA HIS A 157 -6.06 12.13 -17.75
C HIS A 157 -4.55 12.03 -17.47
N LEU A 158 -3.76 12.96 -18.02
CA LEU A 158 -2.33 13.01 -17.73
C LEU A 158 -2.08 13.40 -16.27
N GLU A 159 -2.82 14.36 -15.73
CA GLU A 159 -2.69 14.80 -14.35
C GLU A 159 -2.97 13.65 -13.37
N ALA A 160 -4.08 12.92 -13.53
CA ALA A 160 -4.38 11.75 -12.68
C ALA A 160 -3.38 10.60 -12.86
N LEU A 161 -2.92 10.32 -14.09
CA LEU A 161 -1.93 9.27 -14.36
C LEU A 161 -0.53 9.60 -13.80
N LEU A 162 -0.23 10.89 -13.68
CA LEU A 162 1.05 11.41 -13.18
C LEU A 162 0.97 11.88 -11.72
N GLU A 163 -0.16 11.72 -11.03
CA GLU A 163 -0.33 12.05 -9.60
C GLU A 163 -0.01 10.87 -8.66
N ALA A 164 0.17 9.66 -9.20
CA ALA A 164 0.64 8.50 -8.43
C ALA A 164 2.00 8.78 -7.76
N GLY A 165 2.23 8.22 -6.57
CA GLY A 165 3.42 8.51 -5.78
C GLY A 165 4.67 7.73 -6.18
N VAL A 166 5.77 8.03 -5.49
CA VAL A 166 7.14 7.76 -5.98
C VAL A 166 8.00 6.91 -5.05
N ASP A 167 7.44 6.48 -3.91
CA ASP A 167 8.03 5.54 -2.94
C ASP A 167 7.16 4.27 -2.90
N GLU A 168 7.68 3.18 -2.36
CA GLU A 168 6.90 1.98 -2.09
C GLU A 168 6.12 2.16 -0.78
N ASN A 169 4.80 2.35 -0.82
CA ASN A 169 3.96 2.34 0.38
C ASN A 169 2.76 1.39 0.21
N SER A 170 2.21 0.87 1.32
CA SER A 170 1.12 -0.13 1.27
C SER A 170 -0.22 0.37 0.69
N TRP A 171 -0.35 1.69 0.52
CA TRP A 171 -1.46 2.39 -0.12
C TRP A 171 -1.11 3.00 -1.49
N ASP A 172 0.16 2.97 -1.88
CA ASP A 172 0.74 3.67 -3.04
C ASP A 172 1.76 2.73 -3.72
N ASP A 173 1.23 1.65 -4.31
CA ASP A 173 1.99 0.45 -4.67
C ASP A 173 2.65 0.56 -6.06
N LEU A 174 3.33 1.69 -6.30
CA LEU A 174 4.17 2.03 -7.48
C LEU A 174 3.58 1.56 -8.83
N ALA A 175 2.27 1.78 -9.01
CA ALA A 175 1.39 1.35 -10.10
C ALA A 175 1.97 0.26 -11.04
N LYS A 176 2.28 -0.92 -10.47
CA LYS A 176 3.03 -2.02 -11.12
C LYS A 176 2.38 -2.61 -12.38
N ASP A 177 1.12 -2.27 -12.61
CA ASP A 177 0.28 -2.73 -13.72
C ASP A 177 0.06 -1.62 -14.82
N VAL A 178 0.75 -0.45 -14.77
CA VAL A 178 0.73 0.57 -15.86
C VAL A 178 1.61 0.11 -17.04
N THR A 179 0.98 -0.51 -18.03
CA THR A 179 1.63 -0.99 -19.27
C THR A 179 1.85 0.12 -20.30
N ASP A 180 0.91 1.07 -20.40
CA ASP A 180 0.83 2.03 -21.50
C ASP A 180 1.06 3.46 -21.02
N TRP A 181 2.34 3.85 -20.97
CA TRP A 181 2.73 5.23 -20.68
C TRP A 181 2.40 6.16 -21.87
N PRO A 182 2.06 7.44 -21.62
CA PRO A 182 1.76 8.40 -22.69
C PRO A 182 2.97 8.65 -23.59
N ALA A 183 2.73 9.14 -24.81
CA ALA A 183 3.84 9.40 -25.73
C ALA A 183 4.79 10.49 -25.19
N VAL A 184 6.10 10.37 -25.43
CA VAL A 184 7.07 11.44 -25.11
C VAL A 184 6.60 12.79 -25.65
N GLU A 185 6.05 12.81 -26.86
CA GLU A 185 5.48 13.99 -27.51
C GLU A 185 4.20 14.50 -26.84
N GLU A 186 3.35 13.62 -26.30
CA GLU A 186 2.12 13.95 -25.59
C GLU A 186 2.43 14.59 -24.22
N VAL A 187 3.42 14.05 -23.49
CA VAL A 187 3.94 14.64 -22.24
C VAL A 187 4.69 15.95 -22.51
N HIS A 188 5.43 16.04 -23.61
CA HIS A 188 6.14 17.26 -24.05
C HIS A 188 5.16 18.40 -24.39
N GLU A 189 4.11 18.12 -25.17
CA GLU A 189 3.04 19.09 -25.44
C GLU A 189 2.27 19.51 -24.19
N TYR A 190 2.07 18.58 -23.26
CA TYR A 190 1.48 18.88 -21.95
C TYR A 190 2.37 19.83 -21.14
N ARG A 191 3.66 19.51 -20.98
CA ARG A 191 4.67 20.39 -20.37
C ARG A 191 4.71 21.78 -21.02
N ALA A 192 4.64 21.87 -22.34
CA ALA A 192 4.59 23.15 -23.06
C ALA A 192 3.30 23.95 -22.83
N LYS A 193 2.22 23.34 -22.30
CA LYS A 193 1.03 24.05 -21.81
C LYS A 193 1.23 24.47 -20.34
N VAL A 194 1.70 23.56 -19.49
CA VAL A 194 2.02 23.83 -18.07
C VAL A 194 3.01 24.98 -17.91
N TYR A 195 4.15 24.97 -18.61
CA TYR A 195 5.16 26.02 -18.52
C TYR A 195 4.56 27.42 -18.76
N ARG A 196 3.77 27.56 -19.83
CA ARG A 196 3.15 28.85 -20.18
C ARG A 196 2.14 29.29 -19.12
N LEU A 197 1.28 28.38 -18.64
CA LEU A 197 0.27 28.71 -17.64
C LEU A 197 0.88 29.03 -16.28
N ALA A 198 1.82 28.21 -15.79
CA ALA A 198 2.54 28.47 -14.54
C ALA A 198 3.26 29.82 -14.61
N ARG A 199 3.93 30.11 -15.74
CA ARG A 199 4.62 31.39 -15.95
C ARG A 199 3.67 32.58 -16.03
N GLU A 200 2.46 32.42 -16.54
CA GLU A 200 1.41 33.45 -16.55
C GLU A 200 0.85 33.70 -15.13
N VAL A 201 0.62 32.64 -14.35
CA VAL A 201 0.22 32.74 -12.94
C VAL A 201 1.30 33.43 -12.10
N ILE A 202 2.58 33.07 -12.26
CA ILE A 202 3.69 33.77 -11.60
C ILE A 202 3.74 35.23 -12.10
N ALA A 203 3.58 35.49 -13.40
CA ALA A 203 3.62 36.84 -13.96
C ALA A 203 2.40 37.73 -13.62
N THR A 204 1.41 37.21 -12.89
CA THR A 204 0.23 37.95 -12.40
C THR A 204 0.07 37.90 -10.87
N THR A 205 0.83 37.04 -10.19
CA THR A 205 0.85 36.92 -8.73
C THR A 205 1.73 38.01 -8.11
N LYS A 206 1.28 38.54 -6.96
CA LYS A 206 2.09 39.44 -6.12
C LYS A 206 2.90 38.63 -5.12
N PHE A 207 4.20 38.89 -5.06
CA PHE A 207 5.14 38.27 -4.14
C PHE A 207 5.59 39.31 -3.10
N ALA A 208 6.68 39.07 -2.36
CA ALA A 208 6.99 39.83 -1.16
C ALA A 208 7.18 41.33 -1.43
N THR A 209 7.83 41.67 -2.55
CA THR A 209 8.03 43.05 -3.02
C THR A 209 6.71 43.75 -3.36
N GLU A 210 5.78 43.07 -4.05
CA GLU A 210 4.51 43.66 -4.49
C GLU A 210 3.42 43.65 -3.40
N LEU A 211 3.59 42.81 -2.37
CA LEU A 211 2.75 42.76 -1.16
C LEU A 211 3.26 43.70 -0.04
N GLY A 212 4.54 44.06 -0.04
CA GLY A 212 5.17 44.85 1.03
C GLY A 212 5.37 44.08 2.34
N ARG A 213 5.35 42.74 2.30
CA ARG A 213 5.53 41.84 3.44
C ARG A 213 6.07 40.48 2.99
N PRO A 214 6.66 39.66 3.88
CA PRO A 214 7.04 38.30 3.54
C PRO A 214 5.87 37.41 3.10
N ILE A 215 6.20 36.41 2.28
CA ILE A 215 5.37 35.26 1.94
C ILE A 215 5.60 34.18 3.00
N ASN A 216 4.54 33.53 3.48
CA ASN A 216 4.61 32.43 4.44
C ASN A 216 3.62 31.31 4.06
N MET A 217 3.53 30.25 4.88
CA MET A 217 2.69 29.06 4.60
C MET A 217 1.19 29.35 4.46
N ASP A 218 0.67 30.44 5.07
CA ASP A 218 -0.74 30.84 4.92
C ASP A 218 -1.02 31.56 3.59
N ASP A 219 0.01 31.91 2.81
CA ASP A 219 -0.14 32.55 1.49
C ASP A 219 -0.33 31.52 0.36
N PRO A 220 -1.33 31.69 -0.53
CA PRO A 220 -1.43 30.89 -1.76
C PRO A 220 -0.15 30.86 -2.60
N ALA A 221 0.64 31.95 -2.59
CA ALA A 221 1.92 32.04 -3.29
C ALA A 221 2.96 30.99 -2.81
N TRP A 222 2.80 30.44 -1.59
CA TRP A 222 3.63 29.34 -1.10
C TRP A 222 3.49 28.07 -1.95
N ALA A 223 2.31 27.80 -2.51
CA ALA A 223 2.09 26.66 -3.41
C ALA A 223 2.87 26.78 -4.73
N ILE A 224 3.17 28.00 -5.16
CA ILE A 224 3.99 28.26 -6.35
C ILE A 224 5.44 27.87 -6.07
N VAL A 225 5.98 28.28 -4.91
CA VAL A 225 7.36 27.94 -4.50
C VAL A 225 7.49 26.45 -4.16
N MET A 226 6.47 25.86 -3.53
CA MET A 226 6.37 24.41 -3.32
C MET A 226 6.52 23.61 -4.61
N ALA A 227 5.93 24.09 -5.71
CA ALA A 227 6.06 23.45 -7.01
C ALA A 227 7.47 23.59 -7.61
N PHE A 228 8.21 24.67 -7.30
CA PHE A 228 9.62 24.81 -7.69
C PHE A 228 10.51 23.80 -6.96
N GLU A 229 10.38 23.69 -5.63
CA GLU A 229 11.24 22.80 -4.84
C GLU A 229 10.88 21.31 -5.06
N HIS A 230 9.61 20.99 -5.34
CA HIS A 230 9.21 19.65 -5.80
C HIS A 230 9.85 19.26 -7.13
N ASP A 231 9.92 20.20 -8.08
CA ASP A 231 10.58 20.02 -9.39
C ASP A 231 12.10 19.76 -9.24
N ARG A 232 12.70 20.25 -8.14
CA ARG A 232 14.11 20.04 -7.76
C ARG A 232 14.37 18.67 -7.14
N ILE A 233 13.50 18.21 -6.22
CA ILE A 233 13.50 16.81 -5.74
C ILE A 233 13.44 15.81 -6.92
N HIS A 234 12.68 16.15 -7.97
CA HIS A 234 12.62 15.35 -9.19
C HIS A 234 13.76 15.58 -10.19
N LEU A 235 14.55 16.65 -10.07
CA LEU A 235 15.83 16.81 -10.77
C LEU A 235 16.86 15.80 -10.25
N GLU A 236 17.08 15.73 -8.93
CA GLU A 236 17.99 14.76 -8.32
C GLU A 236 17.47 13.32 -8.49
N THR A 237 16.18 13.06 -8.22
CA THR A 237 15.59 11.72 -8.42
C THR A 237 15.79 11.23 -9.87
N SER A 238 15.61 12.11 -10.87
CA SER A 238 15.80 11.74 -12.27
C SER A 238 17.27 11.47 -12.63
N SER A 239 18.24 12.18 -12.04
CA SER A 239 19.66 11.95 -12.34
C SER A 239 20.16 10.62 -11.81
N VAL A 240 19.66 10.14 -10.68
CA VAL A 240 19.95 8.79 -10.16
C VAL A 240 19.44 7.73 -11.15
N LEU A 241 18.20 7.85 -11.61
CA LEU A 241 17.60 6.91 -12.56
C LEU A 241 18.31 6.93 -13.92
N MET A 242 18.74 8.11 -14.39
CA MET A 242 19.56 8.24 -15.60
C MET A 242 20.98 7.67 -15.44
N ARG A 243 21.56 7.74 -14.24
CA ARG A 243 22.83 7.09 -13.91
C ARG A 243 22.73 5.56 -13.98
N GLU A 244 21.58 5.00 -13.61
CA GLU A 244 21.27 3.56 -13.72
C GLU A 244 20.97 3.07 -15.15
N LEU A 245 20.63 3.96 -16.09
CA LEU A 245 20.46 3.57 -17.50
C LEU A 245 21.79 3.06 -18.09
N PRO A 246 21.73 2.09 -19.03
CA PRO A 246 22.85 1.78 -19.93
C PRO A 246 23.41 3.06 -20.57
N VAL A 247 24.74 3.22 -20.52
CA VAL A 247 25.43 4.45 -20.94
C VAL A 247 25.17 4.82 -22.40
N ASP A 248 24.90 3.85 -23.26
CA ASP A 248 24.55 4.07 -24.67
C ASP A 248 23.17 4.73 -24.87
N LEU A 249 22.28 4.72 -23.87
CA LEU A 249 20.98 5.40 -23.93
C LEU A 249 21.03 6.87 -23.52
N VAL A 250 22.15 7.35 -22.97
CA VAL A 250 22.32 8.73 -22.49
C VAL A 250 23.48 9.45 -23.17
N SER A 251 23.44 10.78 -23.18
CA SER A 251 24.54 11.66 -23.61
C SER A 251 24.49 12.98 -22.84
N ARG A 252 25.65 13.53 -22.48
CA ARG A 252 25.69 14.83 -21.80
C ARG A 252 25.32 15.94 -22.79
N HIS A 253 24.24 16.67 -22.53
CA HIS A 253 23.91 17.87 -23.29
C HIS A 253 25.03 18.93 -23.12
N PRO A 254 25.42 19.71 -24.14
CA PRO A 254 26.54 20.66 -24.02
C PRO A 254 26.40 21.68 -22.89
N ALA A 255 25.18 22.09 -22.57
CA ALA A 255 24.90 23.00 -21.47
C ALA A 255 24.96 22.34 -20.07
N TRP A 256 25.00 21.00 -19.97
CA TRP A 256 25.12 20.33 -18.67
C TRP A 256 26.57 20.34 -18.19
N PRO A 257 26.85 20.75 -16.92
CA PRO A 257 28.21 20.84 -16.42
C PRO A 257 28.94 19.49 -16.51
N GLY A 258 30.24 19.55 -16.79
CA GLY A 258 31.07 18.35 -16.90
C GLY A 258 31.41 17.74 -15.53
N PRO A 259 31.86 16.48 -15.49
CA PRO A 259 32.58 15.96 -14.34
C PRO A 259 33.90 16.72 -14.15
N THR A 260 34.39 16.82 -12.91
CA THR A 260 35.67 17.50 -12.65
C THR A 260 36.87 16.71 -13.20
N ALA A 261 37.87 17.42 -13.69
CA ALA A 261 39.13 16.82 -14.17
C ALA A 261 40.10 16.44 -13.03
N ALA A 262 39.77 16.78 -11.77
CA ALA A 262 40.68 16.70 -10.61
C ALA A 262 40.75 15.32 -9.91
N ALA A 263 40.29 14.24 -10.55
CA ALA A 263 40.25 12.90 -9.94
C ALA A 263 41.64 12.24 -9.84
N ARG A 264 41.95 11.62 -8.70
CA ARG A 264 43.16 10.77 -8.53
C ARG A 264 42.87 9.35 -9.01
N THR A 265 43.37 9.02 -10.20
CA THR A 265 43.03 7.77 -10.91
C THR A 265 44.10 6.66 -10.82
N SER A 266 45.29 6.94 -10.28
CA SER A 266 46.39 5.95 -10.19
C SER A 266 46.13 4.88 -9.12
N ARG A 267 46.04 3.61 -9.56
CA ARG A 267 45.79 2.45 -8.69
C ARG A 267 46.99 2.08 -7.80
N GLU A 268 48.20 2.38 -8.27
CA GLU A 268 49.46 1.92 -7.68
C GLU A 268 49.96 2.81 -6.53
N GLU A 269 49.63 4.11 -6.55
CA GLU A 269 50.08 5.06 -5.53
C GLU A 269 49.03 5.32 -4.45
N ARG A 270 47.73 5.20 -4.77
CA ARG A 270 46.57 5.49 -3.91
C ARG A 270 46.81 6.64 -2.91
N LEU A 271 47.20 7.81 -3.41
CA LEU A 271 47.43 9.03 -2.62
C LEU A 271 46.10 9.66 -2.16
N LEU A 272 45.32 8.89 -1.42
CA LEU A 272 44.08 9.30 -0.76
C LEU A 272 44.43 10.27 0.39
N PRO A 273 43.58 11.28 0.65
CA PRO A 273 43.73 12.12 1.83
C PRO A 273 43.65 11.29 3.11
N ALA A 274 44.41 11.67 4.14
CA ALA A 274 44.37 11.02 5.44
C ALA A 274 43.03 11.29 6.13
N ASN A 275 42.11 10.32 6.09
CA ASN A 275 40.77 10.45 6.64
C ASN A 275 40.75 10.20 8.16
N GLU A 276 41.23 11.19 8.91
CA GLU A 276 41.37 11.16 10.37
C GLU A 276 40.01 11.20 11.10
N MET A 277 39.92 10.62 12.30
CA MET A 277 38.77 10.78 13.18
C MET A 277 38.92 12.08 14.00
N VAL A 278 38.25 13.15 13.56
CA VAL A 278 38.22 14.47 14.23
C VAL A 278 37.29 14.42 15.44
N SER A 279 37.68 15.06 16.54
CA SER A 279 36.95 15.01 17.81
C SER A 279 36.00 16.19 17.99
N VAL A 280 34.74 15.91 18.32
CA VAL A 280 33.72 16.93 18.59
C VAL A 280 33.35 16.89 20.08
N PRO A 281 33.47 18.01 20.82
CA PRO A 281 33.10 18.04 22.23
C PRO A 281 31.58 17.97 22.40
N ALA A 282 31.18 17.36 23.53
CA ALA A 282 29.79 17.31 23.97
C ALA A 282 29.17 18.72 24.00
N GLY A 283 27.89 18.83 23.67
CA GLY A 283 27.21 20.11 23.56
C GLY A 283 25.71 19.97 23.35
N GLU A 284 25.02 21.11 23.30
CA GLU A 284 23.60 21.16 22.95
C GLU A 284 23.44 21.39 21.44
N VAL A 285 22.34 20.90 20.89
CA VAL A 285 21.88 21.17 19.52
C VAL A 285 20.42 21.62 19.56
N SER A 286 20.06 22.56 18.70
CA SER A 286 18.67 22.87 18.37
C SER A 286 18.37 22.33 16.98
N LEU A 287 17.31 21.54 16.87
CA LEU A 287 16.70 21.09 15.63
C LEU A 287 15.44 21.92 15.36
N GLY A 288 15.03 21.96 14.09
CA GLY A 288 13.86 22.68 13.61
C GLY A 288 14.21 24.05 13.00
N LYS A 289 13.56 24.33 11.88
CA LYS A 289 13.66 25.59 11.13
C LYS A 289 12.76 26.66 11.77
N PRO A 290 13.23 27.92 11.92
CA PRO A 290 12.37 29.02 12.39
C PRO A 290 11.22 29.30 11.41
N ASN A 291 10.00 29.48 11.93
CA ASN A 291 8.80 29.78 11.12
C ASN A 291 8.91 31.10 10.34
N ASP A 292 9.77 32.02 10.78
CA ASP A 292 10.07 33.31 10.17
C ASP A 292 11.38 33.34 9.36
N PHE A 293 12.08 32.19 9.22
CA PHE A 293 13.23 32.09 8.33
C PHE A 293 12.76 32.22 6.87
N PRO A 294 13.30 33.19 6.08
CA PRO A 294 12.65 33.67 4.86
C PRO A 294 12.97 32.82 3.62
N SER A 295 12.80 31.50 3.72
CA SER A 295 12.95 30.53 2.64
C SER A 295 11.77 29.56 2.60
N PHE A 296 11.52 28.93 1.46
CA PHE A 296 10.71 27.71 1.43
C PHE A 296 11.33 26.63 2.34
N GLY A 297 10.49 25.71 2.83
CA GLY A 297 10.87 24.46 3.50
C GLY A 297 9.64 23.55 3.63
N TRP A 298 9.88 22.25 3.76
CA TRP A 298 8.83 21.23 3.92
C TRP A 298 8.34 21.12 5.37
N ASP A 299 7.14 20.59 5.55
CA ASP A 299 6.48 20.48 6.87
C ASP A 299 7.32 19.77 7.94
N ASN A 300 8.11 18.76 7.56
CA ASN A 300 8.99 18.00 8.47
C ASN A 300 10.19 18.78 9.05
N GLU A 301 10.50 19.96 8.51
CA GLU A 301 11.56 20.85 9.03
C GLU A 301 11.09 21.69 10.21
N TYR A 302 9.77 21.88 10.36
CA TYR A 302 9.18 22.79 11.34
C TYR A 302 8.77 22.05 12.62
N GLY A 303 8.59 22.85 13.68
CA GLY A 303 8.67 22.37 15.06
C GLY A 303 10.06 22.69 15.65
N SER A 304 10.34 22.26 16.87
CA SER A 304 11.67 22.44 17.46
C SER A 304 11.99 21.42 18.55
N GLN A 305 13.25 21.01 18.62
CA GLN A 305 13.76 20.13 19.66
C GLN A 305 15.15 20.59 20.11
N ARG A 306 15.41 20.58 21.42
CA ARG A 306 16.76 20.78 21.97
C ARG A 306 17.27 19.51 22.59
N LEU A 307 18.44 19.06 22.17
CA LEU A 307 19.04 17.78 22.55
C LEU A 307 20.49 17.96 22.99
N LYS A 308 20.94 17.11 23.90
CA LYS A 308 22.35 17.08 24.34
C LYS A 308 23.07 15.93 23.64
N VAL A 309 24.11 16.27 22.89
CA VAL A 309 24.97 15.35 22.17
C VAL A 309 26.21 15.08 23.02
N GLY A 310 26.52 13.80 23.23
CA GLY A 310 27.75 13.38 23.91
C GLY A 310 29.01 13.75 23.10
N ALA A 311 30.19 13.56 23.70
CA ALA A 311 31.44 13.71 22.96
C ALA A 311 31.56 12.55 21.95
N PHE A 312 31.89 12.87 20.70
CA PHE A 312 32.05 11.89 19.63
C PHE A 312 33.28 12.21 18.77
N GLN A 313 33.62 11.30 17.87
CA GLN A 313 34.56 11.56 16.78
C GLN A 313 33.94 11.10 15.47
N ALA A 314 34.19 11.85 14.39
CA ALA A 314 33.75 11.49 13.05
C ALA A 314 34.88 11.62 12.03
N SER A 315 34.76 10.95 10.88
CA SER A 315 35.78 11.03 9.83
C SER A 315 35.80 12.44 9.22
N ARG A 316 37.00 13.02 9.11
CA ARG A 316 37.27 14.37 8.58
C ARG A 316 36.59 14.60 7.24
N TYR A 317 36.69 13.59 6.37
CA TYR A 317 36.13 13.55 5.04
C TYR A 317 35.12 12.40 4.92
N LEU A 318 34.32 12.45 3.85
CA LEU A 318 33.48 11.33 3.45
C LEU A 318 34.33 10.12 3.03
N ILE A 319 33.78 8.91 3.16
CA ILE A 319 34.47 7.69 2.78
C ILE A 319 34.63 7.63 1.26
N SER A 320 35.88 7.61 0.83
CA SER A 320 36.25 7.59 -0.58
C SER A 320 36.01 6.22 -1.25
N ASN A 321 35.89 6.20 -2.58
CA ASN A 321 35.83 4.96 -3.35
C ASN A 321 37.05 4.06 -3.09
N GLY A 322 38.23 4.63 -2.87
CA GLY A 322 39.47 3.93 -2.56
C GLY A 322 39.49 3.30 -1.15
N GLU A 323 38.82 3.91 -0.17
CA GLU A 323 38.58 3.29 1.14
C GLU A 323 37.56 2.14 1.06
N PHE A 324 36.47 2.34 0.30
CA PHE A 324 35.43 1.32 0.13
C PHE A 324 35.91 0.13 -0.72
N TYR A 325 36.88 0.35 -1.62
CA TYR A 325 37.52 -0.72 -2.40
C TYR A 325 38.09 -1.82 -1.50
N ASP A 326 38.70 -1.46 -0.36
CA ASP A 326 39.29 -2.44 0.56
C ASP A 326 38.23 -3.37 1.18
N PHE A 327 36.98 -2.91 1.36
CA PHE A 327 35.84 -3.73 1.78
C PHE A 327 35.36 -4.65 0.65
N VAL A 328 35.33 -4.16 -0.59
CA VAL A 328 35.01 -4.97 -1.77
C VAL A 328 36.00 -6.12 -1.96
N VAL A 329 37.31 -5.83 -1.95
CA VAL A 329 38.34 -6.86 -2.20
C VAL A 329 38.62 -7.78 -1.01
N SER A 330 38.33 -7.37 0.23
CA SER A 330 38.38 -8.31 1.35
C SER A 330 37.23 -9.32 1.34
N GLY A 331 36.25 -9.17 0.44
CA GLY A 331 35.08 -10.05 0.36
C GLY A 331 33.86 -9.59 1.15
N GLY A 332 33.73 -8.31 1.51
CA GLY A 332 32.63 -7.78 2.33
C GLY A 332 31.22 -8.12 1.81
N TYR A 333 31.02 -8.13 0.49
CA TYR A 333 29.77 -8.56 -0.18
C TYR A 333 29.51 -10.08 -0.15
N ARG A 334 30.46 -10.88 0.35
CA ARG A 334 30.37 -12.34 0.48
C ARG A 334 30.19 -12.80 1.93
N GLU A 335 30.30 -11.88 2.90
CA GLU A 335 30.35 -12.20 4.33
C GLU A 335 29.11 -11.68 5.08
N ARG A 336 28.12 -12.58 5.26
CA ARG A 336 26.85 -12.34 5.99
C ARG A 336 26.99 -11.52 7.28
N ARG A 337 28.08 -11.74 8.04
CA ARG A 337 28.31 -11.17 9.38
C ARG A 337 28.40 -9.65 9.44
N PHE A 338 28.66 -8.96 8.33
CA PHE A 338 28.72 -7.49 8.32
C PHE A 338 27.34 -6.82 8.11
N TRP A 339 26.37 -7.55 7.59
CA TRP A 339 25.09 -7.03 7.09
C TRP A 339 23.94 -7.23 8.09
N SER A 340 22.89 -6.40 8.00
CA SER A 340 21.58 -6.76 8.56
C SER A 340 20.94 -7.90 7.76
N ASP A 341 19.88 -8.50 8.29
CA ASP A 341 19.13 -9.56 7.60
C ASP A 341 18.54 -9.08 6.27
N ASP A 342 17.92 -7.90 6.25
CA ASP A 342 17.34 -7.29 5.04
C ASP A 342 18.44 -6.89 4.04
N GLY A 343 19.52 -6.29 4.54
CA GLY A 343 20.68 -5.91 3.72
C GLY A 343 21.34 -7.12 3.05
N TRP A 344 21.42 -8.25 3.76
CA TRP A 344 21.87 -9.51 3.18
C TRP A 344 20.85 -10.12 2.21
N GLY A 345 19.56 -9.96 2.48
CA GLY A 345 18.48 -10.27 1.55
C GLY A 345 18.67 -9.56 0.20
N GLN A 346 18.88 -8.24 0.25
CA GLN A 346 19.15 -7.39 -0.92
C GLN A 346 20.42 -7.81 -1.67
N VAL A 347 21.52 -8.12 -0.96
CA VAL A 347 22.77 -8.62 -1.57
C VAL A 347 22.54 -9.95 -2.31
N ARG A 348 21.78 -10.88 -1.71
CA ARG A 348 21.45 -12.17 -2.32
C ARG A 348 20.51 -12.03 -3.53
N LEU A 349 19.45 -11.22 -3.39
CA LEU A 349 18.43 -11.02 -4.42
C LEU A 349 19.01 -10.45 -5.71
N HIS A 350 19.85 -9.42 -5.59
CA HIS A 350 20.47 -8.72 -6.72
C HIS A 350 21.88 -9.21 -7.06
N ASN A 351 22.39 -10.25 -6.39
CA ASN A 351 23.75 -10.80 -6.60
C ASN A 351 24.85 -9.72 -6.51
N LYS A 352 24.70 -8.76 -5.57
CA LYS A 352 25.57 -7.59 -5.42
C LYS A 352 26.99 -8.01 -5.02
N LYS A 353 28.00 -7.33 -5.59
CA LYS A 353 29.43 -7.65 -5.41
C LYS A 353 30.32 -6.41 -5.18
N TRP A 354 29.80 -5.23 -5.46
CA TRP A 354 30.42 -3.90 -5.38
C TRP A 354 29.30 -2.84 -5.53
N PRO A 355 29.54 -1.54 -5.23
CA PRO A 355 28.54 -0.48 -5.36
C PRO A 355 27.98 -0.37 -6.78
N ARG A 356 26.68 -0.07 -6.92
CA ARG A 356 25.96 -0.08 -8.21
C ARG A 356 26.65 0.69 -9.35
N PHE A 357 27.27 1.82 -9.04
CA PHE A 357 27.86 2.73 -10.03
C PHE A 357 29.33 2.41 -10.39
N TRP A 358 29.88 1.29 -9.92
CA TRP A 358 31.19 0.79 -10.36
C TRP A 358 31.00 -0.18 -11.53
N VAL A 359 31.55 0.21 -12.69
CA VAL A 359 31.54 -0.58 -13.93
C VAL A 359 32.82 -1.41 -13.98
N LEU A 360 32.76 -2.71 -14.34
CA LEU A 360 33.98 -3.51 -14.52
C LEU A 360 34.80 -3.04 -15.74
N ASP A 361 36.11 -2.97 -15.60
CA ASP A 361 37.06 -2.62 -16.67
C ASP A 361 38.05 -3.78 -16.97
N GLY A 362 37.52 -5.00 -17.01
CA GLY A 362 38.30 -6.22 -17.21
C GLY A 362 37.58 -7.50 -16.77
N PRO A 363 38.27 -8.66 -16.83
CA PRO A 363 37.74 -9.93 -16.35
C PRO A 363 37.30 -9.91 -14.87
N ALA A 364 36.14 -10.51 -14.59
CA ALA A 364 35.55 -10.56 -13.26
C ALA A 364 36.42 -11.38 -12.28
N GLY A 365 37.26 -10.66 -11.52
CA GLY A 365 38.21 -11.23 -10.56
C GLY A 365 39.46 -10.37 -10.34
N LEU A 366 39.82 -9.53 -11.32
CA LEU A 366 40.97 -8.62 -11.20
C LEU A 366 40.67 -7.37 -10.34
N HIS A 367 39.41 -7.15 -9.97
CA HIS A 367 38.93 -5.97 -9.24
C HIS A 367 39.33 -4.64 -9.92
N GLU A 368 39.16 -4.60 -11.24
CA GLU A 368 39.37 -3.43 -12.08
C GLU A 368 38.02 -2.80 -12.44
N TYR A 369 37.93 -1.49 -12.22
CA TYR A 369 36.67 -0.74 -12.24
C TYR A 369 36.84 0.63 -12.93
N ARG A 370 35.71 1.19 -13.36
CA ARG A 370 35.47 2.58 -13.79
C ARG A 370 34.29 3.15 -13.03
N LEU A 371 34.20 4.48 -12.95
CA LEU A 371 33.09 5.15 -12.29
C LEU A 371 32.03 5.61 -13.31
N ARG A 372 30.78 5.20 -13.08
CA ARG A 372 29.60 5.70 -13.80
C ARG A 372 29.19 7.06 -13.20
N THR A 373 29.22 8.13 -14.00
CA THR A 373 28.50 9.39 -13.67
C THR A 373 27.11 9.34 -14.32
N VAL A 374 26.29 10.39 -14.16
CA VAL A 374 24.94 10.46 -14.78
C VAL A 374 24.99 10.19 -16.29
N PHE A 375 25.98 10.78 -16.98
CA PHE A 375 26.13 10.69 -18.43
C PHE A 375 27.31 9.84 -18.88
N ASP A 376 28.44 9.87 -18.18
CA ASP A 376 29.71 9.32 -18.66
C ASP A 376 30.13 8.03 -17.91
N VAL A 377 31.19 7.36 -18.39
CA VAL A 377 31.91 6.29 -17.67
C VAL A 377 33.41 6.62 -17.66
N ILE A 378 33.83 7.31 -16.61
CA ILE A 378 35.17 7.89 -16.45
C ILE A 378 36.15 6.87 -15.84
N PRO A 379 37.48 7.08 -15.98
CA PRO A 379 38.47 6.35 -15.19
C PRO A 379 38.14 6.44 -13.69
N MET A 380 38.47 5.39 -12.92
CA MET A 380 38.05 5.29 -11.53
C MET A 380 38.62 6.42 -10.66
N ALA A 381 37.74 7.23 -10.08
CA ALA A 381 38.09 8.33 -9.19
C ALA A 381 38.16 7.82 -7.74
N TRP A 382 39.35 7.41 -7.31
CA TRP A 382 39.52 6.73 -6.02
C TRP A 382 39.33 7.66 -4.82
N ASP A 383 39.53 8.96 -4.99
CA ASP A 383 39.46 10.00 -3.97
C ASP A 383 38.10 10.71 -3.86
N TRP A 384 37.19 10.45 -4.79
CA TRP A 384 35.78 10.88 -4.73
C TRP A 384 35.01 10.03 -3.72
N PRO A 385 33.90 10.53 -3.13
CA PRO A 385 33.09 9.74 -2.19
C PRO A 385 32.47 8.52 -2.86
N VAL A 386 32.25 7.46 -2.08
CA VAL A 386 31.53 6.28 -2.55
C VAL A 386 30.01 6.53 -2.49
N CYS A 387 29.29 6.27 -3.58
CA CYS A 387 27.83 6.26 -3.60
C CYS A 387 27.28 4.87 -3.24
N VAL A 388 26.52 4.77 -2.16
CA VAL A 388 25.97 3.53 -1.57
C VAL A 388 24.61 3.76 -0.88
N ASN A 389 23.83 2.69 -0.74
CA ASN A 389 22.61 2.71 0.09
C ASN A 389 22.92 2.47 1.59
N TYR A 390 21.91 2.63 2.45
CA TYR A 390 22.06 2.51 3.91
C TYR A 390 22.63 1.15 4.34
N HIS A 391 22.17 0.05 3.74
CA HIS A 391 22.67 -1.30 4.08
C HIS A 391 24.16 -1.47 3.74
N GLU A 392 24.58 -0.98 2.58
CA GLU A 392 25.98 -0.98 2.15
C GLU A 392 26.85 -0.08 3.06
N ALA A 393 26.32 1.06 3.50
CA ALA A 393 26.98 1.95 4.46
C ALA A 393 27.17 1.29 5.84
N LYS A 394 26.11 0.69 6.40
CA LYS A 394 26.18 -0.02 7.69
C LYS A 394 27.10 -1.24 7.62
N ALA A 395 27.10 -2.00 6.51
CA ALA A 395 27.99 -3.14 6.33
C ALA A 395 29.48 -2.74 6.28
N PHE A 396 29.81 -1.62 5.63
CA PHE A 396 31.15 -1.04 5.68
C PHE A 396 31.54 -0.62 7.11
N CYS A 397 30.62 -0.05 7.88
CA CYS A 397 30.85 0.30 9.29
C CYS A 397 31.15 -0.93 10.16
N SER A 398 30.37 -2.01 10.02
CA SER A 398 30.60 -3.30 10.70
C SER A 398 32.00 -3.87 10.41
N TRP A 399 32.40 -3.85 9.13
CA TRP A 399 33.72 -4.34 8.70
C TRP A 399 34.88 -3.45 9.16
N ARG A 400 34.74 -2.12 9.06
CA ARG A 400 35.71 -1.17 9.63
C ARG A 400 35.84 -1.36 11.14
N SER A 401 34.74 -1.70 11.82
CA SER A 401 34.74 -1.94 13.26
C SER A 401 35.55 -3.18 13.64
N GLU A 402 35.30 -4.32 12.98
CA GLU A 402 36.05 -5.55 13.21
C GLU A 402 37.56 -5.35 12.96
N ARG A 403 37.92 -4.68 11.85
CA ARG A 403 39.32 -4.45 11.48
C ARG A 403 40.06 -3.46 12.39
N SER A 404 39.36 -2.60 13.12
CA SER A 404 39.95 -1.56 13.99
C SER A 404 39.80 -1.84 15.50
N GLY A 405 39.06 -2.89 15.88
CA GLY A 405 38.71 -3.18 17.28
C GLY A 405 37.87 -2.08 17.95
N THR A 406 37.28 -1.17 17.16
CA THR A 406 36.52 0.00 17.60
C THR A 406 35.11 -0.08 17.04
N THR A 407 34.08 0.13 17.85
CA THR A 407 32.71 0.30 17.30
C THR A 407 32.65 1.59 16.48
N LEU A 408 32.47 1.45 15.16
CA LEU A 408 32.25 2.51 14.19
C LEU A 408 30.86 2.33 13.58
N ARG A 409 30.18 3.45 13.37
CA ARG A 409 28.82 3.53 12.80
C ARG A 409 28.75 4.70 11.81
N ILE A 410 27.58 4.92 11.22
CA ILE A 410 27.26 6.22 10.62
C ILE A 410 26.88 7.22 11.71
N MET A 411 26.82 8.50 11.34
CA MET A 411 26.44 9.63 12.19
C MET A 411 24.95 9.64 12.58
N THR A 412 24.56 10.45 13.54
CA THR A 412 23.15 10.86 13.75
C THR A 412 22.86 12.26 13.21
N GLU A 413 21.58 12.63 13.09
CA GLU A 413 21.12 14.00 12.78
C GLU A 413 21.76 15.02 13.73
N THR A 414 21.74 14.72 15.03
CA THR A 414 22.32 15.59 16.06
C THR A 414 23.84 15.73 15.92
N GLU A 415 24.54 14.68 15.51
CA GLU A 415 25.98 14.74 15.21
C GLU A 415 26.27 15.48 13.91
N HIS A 416 25.43 15.37 12.88
CA HIS A 416 25.52 16.19 11.68
C HIS A 416 25.50 17.67 12.04
N HIS A 417 24.50 18.10 12.82
CA HIS A 417 24.38 19.48 13.24
C HIS A 417 25.59 19.95 14.08
N ARG A 418 26.20 19.08 14.89
CA ARG A 418 27.41 19.41 15.67
C ARG A 418 28.70 19.49 14.84
N MET A 419 28.71 19.03 13.58
CA MET A 419 29.84 19.20 12.64
C MET A 419 29.69 20.42 11.71
N ARG A 420 28.50 21.03 11.64
CA ARG A 420 28.25 22.29 10.90
C ARG A 420 28.99 23.46 11.55
N ASP A 421 29.07 24.57 10.83
CA ASP A 421 29.45 25.85 11.43
C ASP A 421 28.35 26.35 12.39
N PRO A 422 28.70 26.98 13.53
CA PRO A 422 27.71 27.43 14.50
C PRO A 422 26.81 28.55 13.96
N LEU A 423 25.51 28.29 13.89
CA LEU A 423 24.49 29.30 13.59
C LEU A 423 24.33 30.29 14.76
N PRO A 424 23.99 31.57 14.50
CA PRO A 424 23.60 32.52 15.53
C PRO A 424 22.19 32.21 16.08
N ASP A 425 21.86 32.75 17.27
CA ASP A 425 20.55 32.56 17.93
C ASP A 425 19.34 32.97 17.06
N ASN A 426 19.55 33.85 16.07
CA ASN A 426 18.56 34.18 15.04
C ASN A 426 19.25 34.13 13.65
N PRO A 427 19.15 33.00 12.92
CA PRO A 427 19.79 32.82 11.62
C PRO A 427 19.05 33.55 10.49
N SER A 428 19.78 33.84 9.41
CA SER A 428 19.33 34.68 8.30
C SER A 428 19.88 34.15 6.95
N CYS A 429 19.47 34.75 5.82
CA CYS A 429 19.87 34.32 4.48
C CYS A 429 21.39 34.29 4.21
N LYS A 430 22.21 34.92 5.07
CA LYS A 430 23.69 34.90 4.97
C LYS A 430 24.30 33.65 5.63
N ASP A 431 23.53 32.96 6.48
CA ASP A 431 23.96 31.84 7.32
C ASP A 431 23.62 30.48 6.66
N ASP A 432 22.87 30.50 5.56
CA ASP A 432 22.58 29.38 4.67
C ASP A 432 23.15 29.66 3.28
N MET A 433 24.11 28.82 2.83
CA MET A 433 24.79 29.03 1.55
C MET A 433 23.87 28.89 0.33
N ALA A 434 22.80 28.09 0.43
CA ALA A 434 21.84 27.90 -0.67
C ALA A 434 21.02 29.18 -0.95
N MET A 435 20.83 30.04 0.06
CA MET A 435 20.12 31.32 -0.05
C MET A 435 20.94 32.44 -0.70
N HIS A 436 22.28 32.34 -0.72
CA HIS A 436 23.15 33.45 -1.13
C HIS A 436 24.27 33.08 -2.12
N SER A 437 24.36 31.82 -2.56
CA SER A 437 25.39 31.37 -3.51
C SER A 437 24.80 30.55 -4.67
N ASP A 438 25.05 31.01 -5.90
CA ASP A 438 24.82 30.21 -7.11
C ASP A 438 25.85 29.07 -7.21
N GLY A 439 25.56 28.04 -8.04
CA GLY A 439 26.46 26.90 -8.19
C GLY A 439 27.86 27.27 -8.72
N TYR A 440 28.03 28.36 -9.46
CA TYR A 440 29.35 28.85 -9.86
C TYR A 440 30.10 29.53 -8.71
N GLN A 441 29.41 30.21 -7.80
CA GLN A 441 29.98 30.79 -6.59
C GLN A 441 30.48 29.68 -5.66
N LEU A 442 29.67 28.62 -5.48
CA LEU A 442 30.06 27.43 -4.71
C LEU A 442 31.22 26.67 -5.39
N ALA A 443 31.19 26.49 -6.71
CA ALA A 443 32.31 25.90 -7.46
C ALA A 443 33.64 26.67 -7.27
N ARG A 444 33.60 28.01 -7.22
CA ARG A 444 34.77 28.86 -6.93
C ARG A 444 35.24 28.78 -5.47
N GLN A 445 34.37 28.36 -4.55
CA GLN A 445 34.68 28.13 -3.14
C GLN A 445 35.15 26.69 -2.85
N GLY A 446 35.10 25.79 -3.84
CA GLY A 446 35.39 24.36 -3.67
C GLY A 446 34.21 23.54 -3.11
N ILE A 447 33.03 24.13 -2.98
CA ILE A 447 31.82 23.46 -2.47
C ILE A 447 31.04 22.88 -3.65
N ASN A 448 30.74 21.58 -3.59
CA ASN A 448 30.03 20.86 -4.66
C ASN A 448 28.54 20.71 -4.34
N LEU A 449 27.75 21.77 -4.54
CA LEU A 449 26.32 21.85 -4.20
C LEU A 449 25.62 22.76 -5.22
N ASN A 450 24.27 22.76 -5.30
CA ASN A 450 23.51 23.64 -6.21
C ASN A 450 23.89 23.43 -7.71
N LEU A 451 24.26 22.20 -8.09
CA LEU A 451 24.81 21.83 -9.40
C LEU A 451 26.06 22.66 -9.80
N ALA A 452 26.98 22.83 -8.84
CA ALA A 452 28.32 23.39 -9.06
C ALA A 452 29.16 22.59 -10.08
N PHE A 453 29.04 21.25 -10.04
CA PHE A 453 29.69 20.32 -10.97
C PHE A 453 28.68 19.25 -11.43
N GLY A 454 28.95 18.58 -12.56
CA GLY A 454 28.08 17.52 -13.10
C GLY A 454 28.29 16.14 -12.50
N SER A 455 29.02 16.05 -11.39
CA SER A 455 29.39 14.81 -10.69
C SER A 455 29.84 15.10 -9.26
N GLU A 456 30.16 14.03 -8.54
CA GLU A 456 30.97 14.11 -7.33
C GLU A 456 32.38 14.70 -7.60
N THR A 457 33.07 15.07 -6.53
CA THR A 457 34.40 15.71 -6.49
C THR A 457 35.31 15.02 -5.46
N PRO A 458 36.64 15.23 -5.48
CA PRO A 458 37.55 14.72 -4.44
C PRO A 458 37.11 15.13 -3.04
N THR A 459 37.15 14.18 -2.10
CA THR A 459 36.67 14.35 -0.72
C THR A 459 37.49 15.32 0.14
N ASP A 460 38.68 15.71 -0.32
CA ASP A 460 39.53 16.76 0.24
C ASP A 460 39.55 18.06 -0.60
N GLY A 461 38.61 18.20 -1.55
CA GLY A 461 38.50 19.38 -2.41
C GLY A 461 37.74 20.57 -1.79
N SER A 462 36.93 20.33 -0.75
CA SER A 462 36.10 21.34 -0.11
C SER A 462 36.75 21.99 1.13
N PRO A 463 36.38 23.24 1.48
CA PRO A 463 36.84 23.88 2.70
C PRO A 463 36.35 23.12 3.95
N LEU A 464 37.17 23.09 4.99
CA LEU A 464 36.77 22.54 6.29
C LEU A 464 35.89 23.53 7.05
N SER A 465 34.83 23.04 7.68
CA SER A 465 34.08 23.78 8.72
C SER A 465 34.97 24.17 9.90
N ALA A 466 34.49 25.08 10.74
CA ALA A 466 35.10 25.45 12.03
C ALA A 466 35.28 24.25 12.97
N SER A 467 34.47 23.20 12.81
CA SER A 467 34.59 21.93 13.54
C SER A 467 35.62 20.97 12.91
N GLY A 468 36.19 21.29 11.74
CA GLY A 468 37.31 20.59 11.10
C GLY A 468 36.93 19.59 10.01
N PHE A 469 35.71 19.63 9.48
CA PHE A 469 35.16 18.64 8.55
C PHE A 469 34.94 19.21 7.14
N GLY A 470 35.39 18.47 6.11
CA GLY A 470 35.05 18.74 4.71
C GLY A 470 33.79 17.98 4.28
N ASP A 471 33.12 18.44 3.22
CA ASP A 471 31.86 17.89 2.69
C ASP A 471 30.76 17.70 3.78
N VAL A 472 30.59 18.68 4.68
CA VAL A 472 29.43 18.68 5.61
C VAL A 472 28.13 18.98 4.86
N PHE A 473 28.22 19.78 3.79
CA PHE A 473 27.17 19.99 2.80
C PHE A 473 27.74 19.76 1.40
N GLY A 474 26.92 19.18 0.51
CA GLY A 474 27.28 18.87 -0.87
C GLY A 474 28.10 17.60 -1.06
N ASN A 475 28.54 17.42 -2.30
CA ASN A 475 29.19 16.24 -2.88
C ASN A 475 28.25 15.02 -2.91
N VAL A 476 27.87 14.46 -1.76
CA VAL A 476 26.84 13.40 -1.62
C VAL A 476 26.08 13.52 -0.30
N TRP A 477 24.79 13.16 -0.32
CA TRP A 477 23.96 13.05 0.88
C TRP A 477 24.57 12.10 1.93
N GLN A 478 24.41 12.41 3.21
CA GLN A 478 24.94 11.62 4.32
C GLN A 478 23.82 10.84 5.04
N TRP A 479 23.92 9.50 5.06
CA TRP A 479 23.02 8.64 5.84
C TRP A 479 23.21 8.85 7.35
N CYS A 480 22.12 9.11 8.06
CA CYS A 480 22.06 9.14 9.52
C CYS A 480 21.56 7.79 10.10
N GLU A 481 21.82 7.47 11.37
CA GLU A 481 21.23 6.30 12.05
C GLU A 481 19.75 6.49 12.44
N ASP A 482 19.29 7.74 12.46
CA ASP A 482 17.95 8.11 12.89
C ASP A 482 16.91 7.76 11.82
N ALA A 483 15.86 7.05 12.24
CA ALA A 483 14.66 6.89 11.43
C ALA A 483 13.95 8.24 11.28
N PHE A 484 13.31 8.47 10.13
CA PHE A 484 12.62 9.73 9.87
C PHE A 484 11.44 9.94 10.82
N ALA A 485 11.41 11.09 11.48
CA ALA A 485 10.45 11.41 12.54
C ALA A 485 10.07 12.91 12.54
N PRO A 486 8.85 13.26 12.98
CA PRO A 486 8.40 14.63 13.11
C PRO A 486 9.10 15.31 14.30
N LEU A 487 9.39 16.61 14.16
CA LEU A 487 9.87 17.41 15.29
C LEU A 487 8.70 17.80 16.21
N PRO A 488 8.92 18.06 17.51
CA PRO A 488 7.88 18.55 18.40
C PRO A 488 7.32 19.89 17.91
N GLY A 489 6.02 19.93 17.60
CA GLY A 489 5.38 21.09 16.97
C GLY A 489 5.28 21.03 15.45
N PHE A 490 5.67 19.91 14.81
CA PHE A 490 5.32 19.58 13.43
C PHE A 490 3.82 19.78 13.16
N ALA A 491 3.49 20.35 12.00
CA ALA A 491 2.13 20.49 11.51
C ALA A 491 2.11 20.27 9.99
N VAL A 492 1.15 19.45 9.54
CA VAL A 492 0.96 19.07 8.14
C VAL A 492 0.62 20.29 7.27
N HIS A 493 1.29 20.44 6.12
CA HIS A 493 1.05 21.59 5.23
C HIS A 493 -0.30 21.47 4.49
N PRO A 494 -1.19 22.48 4.51
CA PRO A 494 -2.56 22.36 3.98
C PRO A 494 -2.65 22.13 2.46
N TYR A 495 -1.61 22.48 1.71
CA TYR A 495 -1.54 22.22 0.26
C TYR A 495 -0.93 20.85 -0.12
N TYR A 496 -0.38 20.09 0.83
CA TYR A 496 0.24 18.78 0.57
C TYR A 496 0.20 17.92 1.86
N GLU A 497 -0.96 17.30 2.13
CA GLU A 497 -1.21 16.63 3.43
C GLU A 497 -0.36 15.36 3.66
N ASP A 498 0.25 14.82 2.60
CA ASP A 498 0.87 13.51 2.50
C ASP A 498 2.37 13.52 2.13
N PHE A 499 3.03 14.69 2.09
CA PHE A 499 4.47 14.76 1.77
C PHE A 499 5.37 14.07 2.79
N SER A 500 5.14 14.28 4.10
CA SER A 500 5.99 13.71 5.17
C SER A 500 5.30 12.64 6.01
N THR A 501 3.98 12.73 6.20
CA THR A 501 3.26 11.89 7.16
C THR A 501 3.26 10.38 6.87
N PRO A 502 3.30 9.89 5.62
CA PRO A 502 3.40 8.44 5.35
C PRO A 502 4.74 7.83 5.79
N PHE A 503 5.80 8.64 5.90
CA PHE A 503 7.17 8.16 6.10
C PHE A 503 7.60 8.05 7.57
N TYR A 504 6.71 8.42 8.51
CA TYR A 504 6.94 8.30 9.96
C TYR A 504 6.65 6.90 10.51
N GLU A 505 6.52 5.88 9.65
CA GLU A 505 6.31 4.47 10.03
C GLU A 505 7.59 3.74 10.52
N GLY A 506 8.69 4.47 10.75
CA GLY A 506 9.96 3.92 11.24
C GLY A 506 10.78 3.12 10.22
N GLN A 507 10.29 3.02 8.97
CA GLN A 507 10.93 2.28 7.87
C GLN A 507 11.87 3.15 7.01
N HIS A 508 11.75 4.47 7.08
CA HIS A 508 12.60 5.43 6.35
C HIS A 508 13.78 5.90 7.21
N GLN A 509 14.92 6.15 6.59
CA GLN A 509 16.12 6.68 7.23
C GLN A 509 16.40 8.08 6.68
N LEU A 510 16.94 8.96 7.53
CA LEU A 510 17.18 10.36 7.19
C LEU A 510 18.49 10.55 6.40
N LEU A 511 18.41 11.31 5.31
CA LEU A 511 19.54 11.93 4.62
C LEU A 511 19.67 13.41 4.99
N LEU A 512 20.92 13.88 5.15
CA LEU A 512 21.25 15.29 5.38
C LEU A 512 22.44 15.75 4.52
N GLY A 513 22.49 17.05 4.24
CA GLY A 513 23.66 17.74 3.67
C GLY A 513 23.60 18.05 2.17
N GLY A 514 22.69 17.45 1.39
CA GLY A 514 22.62 17.63 -0.06
C GLY A 514 23.72 16.89 -0.84
N SER A 515 23.45 16.48 -2.08
CA SER A 515 24.45 16.00 -3.02
C SER A 515 24.99 17.11 -3.94
N PHE A 516 25.86 16.77 -4.90
CA PHE A 516 26.26 17.70 -5.96
C PHE A 516 25.10 18.27 -6.78
N ILE A 517 23.98 17.55 -6.90
CA ILE A 517 22.79 17.93 -7.66
C ILE A 517 21.60 18.35 -6.78
N ALA A 518 21.68 18.21 -5.46
CA ALA A 518 20.73 18.87 -4.57
C ALA A 518 20.73 20.38 -4.85
N THR A 519 19.54 20.96 -5.05
CA THR A 519 19.39 22.38 -5.38
C THR A 519 18.21 23.01 -4.65
N GLY A 520 18.27 24.33 -4.43
CA GLY A 520 17.20 25.05 -3.76
C GLY A 520 17.08 24.60 -2.30
N ASP A 521 15.89 24.14 -1.91
CA ASP A 521 15.61 23.69 -0.55
C ASP A 521 16.39 22.42 -0.16
N GLU A 522 16.58 21.48 -1.09
CA GLU A 522 17.43 20.29 -0.88
C GLU A 522 18.91 20.64 -0.58
N ALA A 523 19.34 21.84 -0.96
CA ALA A 523 20.66 22.38 -0.67
C ALA A 523 20.72 23.23 0.61
N SER A 524 19.57 23.53 1.23
CA SER A 524 19.49 24.35 2.44
C SER A 524 20.12 23.65 3.65
N ILE A 525 20.60 24.45 4.60
CA ILE A 525 20.96 23.97 5.95
C ILE A 525 19.77 23.34 6.70
N TRP A 526 18.53 23.57 6.28
CA TRP A 526 17.32 23.07 6.96
C TRP A 526 16.81 21.73 6.42
N GLY A 527 17.09 21.39 5.16
CA GLY A 527 16.47 20.25 4.47
C GLY A 527 16.69 18.89 5.15
N ARG A 528 15.61 18.12 5.32
CA ARG A 528 15.56 16.77 5.93
C ARG A 528 14.83 15.81 4.98
N ILE A 529 15.56 14.96 4.26
CA ILE A 529 14.98 14.10 3.21
C ILE A 529 14.94 12.62 3.65
N PRO A 530 13.76 11.95 3.66
CA PRO A 530 13.64 10.53 3.99
C PRO A 530 13.79 9.62 2.77
N PHE A 531 14.43 8.44 2.94
CA PHE A 531 14.34 7.34 1.96
C PHE A 531 14.35 5.95 2.60
N ARG A 532 13.79 4.96 1.90
CA ARG A 532 13.91 3.54 2.24
C ARG A 532 15.39 3.09 2.24
N PRO A 533 15.87 2.30 3.22
CA PRO A 533 17.27 1.86 3.37
C PRO A 533 17.93 1.20 2.14
N HIS A 534 17.14 0.57 1.28
CA HIS A 534 17.64 -0.15 0.11
C HIS A 534 17.73 0.69 -1.16
N PHE A 535 17.08 1.86 -1.22
CA PHE A 535 17.12 2.73 -2.39
C PHE A 535 18.52 3.28 -2.68
N LEU A 536 18.77 3.55 -3.96
CA LEU A 536 19.96 4.24 -4.43
C LEU A 536 19.68 5.74 -4.47
N GLN A 537 20.62 6.53 -3.99
CA GLN A 537 20.66 7.99 -4.14
C GLN A 537 22.10 8.42 -4.44
N HIS A 538 22.33 9.72 -4.66
CA HIS A 538 23.69 10.29 -4.60
C HIS A 538 24.13 10.44 -3.13
N SER A 539 24.20 9.32 -2.42
CA SER A 539 24.39 9.21 -0.96
C SER A 539 25.64 8.41 -0.60
N GLY A 540 26.41 8.88 0.38
CA GLY A 540 27.66 8.25 0.84
C GLY A 540 27.72 7.96 2.33
N ILE A 541 28.95 7.82 2.85
CA ILE A 541 29.22 7.44 4.24
C ILE A 541 30.12 8.48 4.90
N ARG A 542 29.79 8.89 6.12
CA ARG A 542 30.76 9.41 7.10
C ARG A 542 30.78 8.47 8.30
N LEU A 543 31.97 8.15 8.81
CA LEU A 543 32.08 7.31 10.00
C LEU A 543 31.96 8.16 11.27
N ALA A 544 31.32 7.62 12.30
CA ALA A 544 31.22 8.19 13.63
C ALA A 544 31.51 7.14 14.71
N ARG A 545 32.00 7.59 15.87
CA ARG A 545 32.06 6.80 17.12
C ARG A 545 31.85 7.70 18.33
N SER A 546 31.08 7.22 19.30
CA SER A 546 30.95 7.88 20.60
C SER A 546 32.24 7.75 21.41
N VAL A 547 32.63 8.80 22.14
CA VAL A 547 33.75 8.76 23.08
C VAL A 547 33.20 8.40 24.47
N ALA A 548 33.73 7.35 25.10
CA ALA A 548 33.41 7.06 26.49
C ALA A 548 33.98 8.16 27.39
N GLU A 549 33.14 8.79 28.22
CA GLU A 549 33.63 9.78 29.19
C GLU A 549 34.63 9.14 30.16
N PRO A 550 35.72 9.84 30.54
CA PRO A 550 36.68 9.33 31.50
C PRO A 550 35.98 9.17 32.87
N ALA A 551 35.91 7.94 33.36
CA ALA A 551 35.17 7.59 34.57
C ALA A 551 35.67 8.40 35.78
N GLY A 552 34.87 9.37 36.23
CA GLY A 552 35.10 10.10 37.47
C GLY A 552 35.12 9.13 38.66
N ASN A 553 36.11 9.30 39.55
CA ASN A 553 36.38 8.35 40.64
C ASN A 553 35.17 8.15 41.58
N GLY A 554 34.41 7.07 41.34
CA GLY A 554 33.34 6.58 42.20
C GLY A 554 33.34 5.05 42.20
N ALA A 555 33.46 4.43 43.37
CA ALA A 555 33.81 3.01 43.46
C ALA A 555 32.61 2.06 43.28
N GLY A 556 32.62 1.34 42.15
CA GLY A 556 32.19 -0.06 42.05
C GLY A 556 30.70 -0.41 42.25
N THR A 557 30.08 -0.95 41.20
CA THR A 557 29.68 -2.38 41.17
C THR A 557 29.28 -2.82 39.76
N ARG A 558 29.48 -4.11 39.44
CA ARG A 558 28.91 -4.78 38.27
C ARG A 558 27.84 -5.77 38.72
N ASN A 559 26.59 -5.53 38.35
CA ASN A 559 25.72 -6.43 37.57
C ASN A 559 24.28 -5.91 37.62
N GLY A 560 23.55 -6.06 36.51
CA GLY A 560 22.19 -5.55 36.38
C GLY A 560 21.12 -6.58 36.71
N THR A 561 19.91 -6.08 36.98
CA THR A 561 18.61 -6.72 36.72
C THR A 561 17.54 -5.64 36.90
N GLY A 562 16.48 -5.64 36.09
CA GLY A 562 15.40 -4.67 36.24
C GLY A 562 14.31 -5.18 37.19
N THR A 563 13.85 -4.37 38.14
CA THR A 563 12.43 -4.29 38.54
C THR A 563 12.12 -3.14 39.53
N ARG A 564 11.05 -2.41 39.21
CA ARG A 564 10.00 -1.78 40.07
C ARG A 564 10.33 -1.16 41.45
N ASN A 565 9.86 0.08 41.58
CA ASN A 565 9.21 0.73 42.73
C ASN A 565 10.06 1.28 43.90
N GLY A 566 9.73 2.50 44.35
CA GLY A 566 10.31 3.13 45.53
C GLY A 566 9.97 4.62 45.70
N VAL A 567 8.71 4.97 45.99
CA VAL A 567 8.30 6.36 46.25
C VAL A 567 8.84 6.86 47.60
N ARG A 568 9.30 8.12 47.66
CA ARG A 568 9.31 8.93 48.89
C ARG A 568 8.99 10.40 48.62
N GLU A 569 8.12 10.95 49.46
CA GLU A 569 7.55 12.29 49.31
C GLU A 569 8.42 13.39 49.93
N SER A 570 8.21 14.63 49.51
CA SER A 570 8.42 15.81 50.37
C SER A 570 7.36 16.87 50.05
N ASN A 571 6.80 17.51 51.08
CA ASN A 571 5.57 18.31 50.97
C ASN A 571 5.82 19.78 50.62
N GLY A 572 4.96 20.35 49.76
CA GLY A 572 4.99 21.76 49.35
C GLY A 572 3.65 22.23 48.76
N THR A 573 2.66 22.47 49.60
CA THR A 573 1.25 22.65 49.18
C THR A 573 0.97 23.96 48.44
N THR A 574 0.45 23.87 47.20
CA THR A 574 -0.48 24.89 46.66
C THR A 574 -1.46 24.26 45.67
N VAL A 575 -2.75 24.63 45.73
CA VAL A 575 -3.82 23.95 44.99
C VAL A 575 -4.11 24.62 43.64
N ARG A 576 -4.00 23.86 42.54
CA ARG A 576 -4.70 24.09 41.27
C ARG A 576 -5.09 22.75 40.64
N ASN A 577 -6.27 22.69 40.05
CA ASN A 577 -6.77 21.49 39.35
C ASN A 577 -6.01 21.30 38.04
N GLY A 578 -5.65 20.05 37.71
CA GLY A 578 -5.04 19.71 36.42
C GLY A 578 -5.23 18.24 36.08
N VAL A 579 -5.45 17.94 34.81
CA VAL A 579 -5.29 16.61 34.21
C VAL A 579 -3.85 16.55 33.68
N SER A 580 -3.07 15.55 34.09
CA SER A 580 -1.65 15.45 33.77
C SER A 580 -1.37 14.40 32.69
N SER A 581 -1.07 14.87 31.47
CA SER A 581 -0.58 14.05 30.35
C SER A 581 0.67 13.24 30.73
N HIS A 582 0.72 11.96 30.36
CA HIS A 582 1.91 11.11 30.45
C HIS A 582 2.33 10.69 29.04
N SER A 583 3.57 11.00 28.64
CA SER A 583 4.06 10.74 27.28
C SER A 583 4.77 9.38 27.15
N GLY A 584 4.26 8.51 26.29
CA GLY A 584 4.91 7.28 25.84
C GLY A 584 4.09 6.63 24.71
N ASP A 585 4.74 5.86 23.83
CA ASP A 585 4.18 5.47 22.52
C ASP A 585 2.83 4.71 22.55
N GLY A 586 2.50 4.04 23.66
CA GLY A 586 1.19 3.37 23.81
C GLY A 586 -0.02 4.30 23.95
N ASP A 587 0.19 5.58 24.31
CA ASP A 587 -0.91 6.50 24.67
C ASP A 587 -1.67 7.04 23.45
N CYS A 588 -1.03 7.09 22.27
CA CYS A 588 -1.62 7.63 21.05
C CYS A 588 -2.73 6.70 20.49
N ASP A 589 -2.44 5.41 20.33
CA ASP A 589 -3.44 4.44 19.84
C ASP A 589 -4.53 4.15 20.88
N ALA A 590 -4.20 4.14 22.18
CA ALA A 590 -5.20 4.06 23.25
C ALA A 590 -6.16 5.26 23.20
N THR A 591 -5.62 6.48 23.07
CA THR A 591 -6.41 7.70 22.86
C THR A 591 -7.26 7.63 21.60
N ARG A 592 -6.73 7.08 20.50
CA ARG A 592 -7.46 6.92 19.23
C ARG A 592 -8.62 5.93 19.33
N ALA A 593 -8.40 4.77 19.96
CA ALA A 593 -9.43 3.76 20.19
C ALA A 593 -10.53 4.27 21.13
N PHE A 594 -10.15 4.95 22.22
CA PHE A 594 -11.07 5.67 23.11
C PHE A 594 -11.97 6.65 22.35
N ASN A 595 -11.35 7.52 21.55
CA ASN A 595 -12.03 8.53 20.75
C ASN A 595 -13.00 7.93 19.71
N GLN A 596 -12.62 6.83 19.05
CA GLN A 596 -13.51 6.08 18.16
C GLN A 596 -14.69 5.44 18.91
N ARG A 597 -14.47 4.87 20.10
CA ARG A 597 -15.54 4.28 20.92
C ARG A 597 -16.50 5.35 21.45
N MET A 598 -15.99 6.53 21.81
CA MET A 598 -16.82 7.70 22.13
C MET A 598 -17.69 8.14 20.95
N LEU A 599 -17.14 8.21 19.73
CA LEU A 599 -17.90 8.53 18.52
C LEU A 599 -19.00 7.50 18.23
N LEU A 600 -18.70 6.21 18.34
CA LEU A 600 -19.66 5.12 18.10
C LEU A 600 -20.84 5.11 19.09
N HIS A 601 -20.57 5.41 20.36
CA HIS A 601 -21.60 5.37 21.42
C HIS A 601 -22.41 6.68 21.55
N TYR A 602 -21.87 7.83 21.13
CA TYR A 602 -22.45 9.16 21.41
C TYR A 602 -22.49 10.15 20.24
N GLY A 603 -21.86 9.87 19.10
CA GLY A 603 -21.86 10.79 17.95
C GLY A 603 -23.22 10.90 17.27
N SER A 604 -23.66 12.13 16.97
CA SER A 604 -24.82 12.38 16.11
C SER A 604 -24.55 11.95 14.67
N LEU A 605 -25.60 11.73 13.86
CA LEU A 605 -25.48 11.35 12.45
C LEU A 605 -24.48 12.24 11.69
N ALA A 606 -24.61 13.57 11.78
CA ALA A 606 -23.72 14.52 11.11
C ALA A 606 -22.28 14.52 11.65
N GLU A 607 -22.07 14.16 12.92
CA GLU A 607 -20.73 13.96 13.48
C GLU A 607 -20.12 12.63 13.01
N THR A 608 -20.93 11.59 12.77
CA THR A 608 -20.47 10.28 12.27
C THR A 608 -20.24 10.25 10.75
N VAL A 609 -21.06 10.93 9.94
CA VAL A 609 -21.04 10.82 8.46
C VAL A 609 -20.66 12.12 7.72
N GLY A 610 -20.54 13.24 8.43
CA GLY A 610 -20.25 14.55 7.85
C GLY A 610 -21.47 15.29 7.28
N PRO A 611 -21.33 16.60 6.98
CA PRO A 611 -22.46 17.47 6.61
C PRO A 611 -22.86 17.44 5.12
N ALA A 612 -22.26 16.56 4.31
CA ALA A 612 -22.30 16.63 2.84
C ALA A 612 -23.24 15.61 2.16
N LEU A 613 -24.14 14.96 2.91
CA LEU A 613 -25.02 13.89 2.41
C LEU A 613 -26.51 14.28 2.51
N PRO A 614 -27.34 13.99 1.48
CA PRO A 614 -28.79 14.19 1.54
C PRO A 614 -29.47 13.36 2.64
N ALA A 615 -30.55 13.88 3.20
CA ALA A 615 -31.27 13.32 4.36
C ALA A 615 -32.20 12.13 4.03
N VAL A 616 -31.70 11.14 3.28
CA VAL A 616 -32.35 9.85 3.04
C VAL A 616 -31.29 8.79 2.74
N SER A 617 -30.85 8.06 3.77
CA SER A 617 -29.84 6.99 3.61
C SER A 617 -29.86 5.98 4.75
N TRP A 618 -29.58 4.72 4.42
CA TRP A 618 -29.32 3.63 5.35
C TRP A 618 -28.18 3.90 6.35
N MET A 619 -27.38 4.96 6.17
CA MET A 619 -26.43 5.43 7.18
C MET A 619 -27.12 5.91 8.47
N GLU A 620 -28.40 6.28 8.42
CA GLU A 620 -29.26 6.46 9.61
C GLU A 620 -29.43 5.15 10.41
N LEU A 621 -29.36 3.99 9.74
CA LEU A 621 -29.35 2.66 10.36
C LEU A 621 -27.97 2.26 10.90
N ALA A 622 -26.92 3.09 10.70
CA ALA A 622 -25.63 2.98 11.37
C ALA A 622 -25.55 3.89 12.60
N HIS A 623 -25.90 5.18 12.49
CA HIS A 623 -25.99 6.09 13.63
C HIS A 623 -26.96 5.57 14.71
N GLY A 624 -26.60 5.62 15.99
CA GLY A 624 -27.44 5.13 17.09
C GLY A 624 -27.52 3.60 17.22
N PHE A 625 -26.50 2.87 16.75
CA PHE A 625 -26.44 1.41 16.77
C PHE A 625 -26.71 0.82 18.17
N MET A 626 -25.98 1.30 19.19
CA MET A 626 -26.13 0.79 20.57
C MET A 626 -27.57 0.96 21.10
N GLN A 627 -28.23 2.07 20.75
CA GLN A 627 -29.61 2.35 21.16
C GLN A 627 -30.61 1.44 20.44
N ARG A 628 -30.39 1.10 19.16
CA ARG A 628 -31.23 0.10 18.46
C ARG A 628 -31.09 -1.30 19.05
N VAL A 629 -29.88 -1.72 19.41
CA VAL A 629 -29.67 -3.04 20.05
C VAL A 629 -30.37 -3.10 21.42
N VAL A 630 -30.33 -1.99 22.19
CA VAL A 630 -31.09 -1.86 23.44
C VAL A 630 -32.61 -1.90 23.22
N ASN A 631 -33.13 -1.19 22.22
CA ASN A 631 -34.57 -1.26 21.89
C ASN A 631 -34.99 -2.68 21.54
N LEU A 632 -34.21 -3.40 20.71
CA LEU A 632 -34.51 -4.79 20.34
C LEU A 632 -34.54 -5.72 21.57
N LEU A 633 -33.62 -5.55 22.52
CA LEU A 633 -33.62 -6.31 23.78
C LEU A 633 -34.85 -6.00 24.65
N VAL A 634 -35.25 -4.73 24.72
CA VAL A 634 -36.43 -4.27 25.46
C VAL A 634 -37.73 -4.80 24.82
N GLU A 635 -37.87 -4.69 23.50
CA GLU A 635 -39.01 -5.21 22.73
C GLU A 635 -39.13 -6.73 22.89
N THR A 636 -38.00 -7.45 22.86
CA THR A 636 -37.95 -8.91 23.06
C THR A 636 -38.36 -9.28 24.49
N ALA A 637 -37.81 -8.62 25.51
CA ALA A 637 -38.16 -8.88 26.90
C ALA A 637 -39.64 -8.57 27.20
N GLN A 638 -40.20 -7.51 26.61
CA GLN A 638 -41.63 -7.18 26.70
C GLN A 638 -42.51 -8.21 25.97
N ALA A 639 -42.10 -8.71 24.80
CA ALA A 639 -42.81 -9.76 24.08
C ALA A 639 -42.85 -11.09 24.86
N GLN A 640 -41.81 -11.39 25.65
CA GLN A 640 -41.76 -12.52 26.57
C GLN A 640 -42.48 -12.26 27.91
N GLY A 641 -43.07 -11.08 28.12
CA GLY A 641 -43.80 -10.73 29.33
C GLY A 641 -42.93 -10.50 30.57
N LEU A 642 -41.62 -10.24 30.40
CA LEU A 642 -40.68 -10.03 31.50
C LEU A 642 -40.85 -8.63 32.11
N GLU A 643 -40.78 -8.54 33.45
CA GLU A 643 -40.68 -7.25 34.14
C GLU A 643 -39.27 -6.67 34.00
N LEU A 644 -39.13 -5.48 33.41
CA LEU A 644 -37.85 -4.83 33.15
C LEU A 644 -37.24 -4.21 34.43
N ARG A 645 -36.92 -5.03 35.42
CA ARG A 645 -36.40 -4.56 36.71
C ARG A 645 -34.89 -4.29 36.62
N SER A 646 -34.11 -5.20 36.05
CA SER A 646 -32.65 -5.09 36.00
C SER A 646 -32.00 -5.67 34.74
N ALA A 647 -30.95 -5.00 34.25
CA ALA A 647 -30.17 -5.43 33.08
C ALA A 647 -28.65 -5.42 33.33
N LEU A 648 -27.93 -6.29 32.64
CA LEU A 648 -26.46 -6.36 32.56
C LEU A 648 -25.99 -6.03 31.14
N ASP A 649 -24.95 -5.22 30.99
CA ASP A 649 -24.33 -4.83 29.71
C ASP A 649 -22.85 -5.23 29.75
N VAL A 650 -22.47 -6.24 28.94
CA VAL A 650 -21.17 -6.92 28.98
C VAL A 650 -20.32 -6.51 27.78
N GLY A 651 -19.17 -5.90 28.05
CA GLY A 651 -18.42 -5.13 27.04
C GLY A 651 -19.02 -3.73 26.85
N CYS A 652 -19.54 -3.14 27.94
CA CYS A 652 -20.28 -1.87 27.90
C CYS A 652 -19.46 -0.68 27.38
N ALA A 653 -18.14 -0.80 27.37
CA ALA A 653 -17.15 0.21 27.04
C ALA A 653 -17.47 1.55 27.71
N VAL A 654 -17.51 2.64 26.94
CA VAL A 654 -17.81 4.00 27.43
C VAL A 654 -19.26 4.20 27.88
N GLY A 655 -20.07 3.13 27.99
CA GLY A 655 -21.36 3.09 28.69
C GLY A 655 -22.60 3.38 27.84
N GLY A 656 -22.46 3.68 26.54
CA GLY A 656 -23.59 4.16 25.71
C GLY A 656 -24.83 3.24 25.67
N ALA A 657 -24.66 1.92 25.68
CA ALA A 657 -25.78 0.97 25.78
C ALA A 657 -26.33 0.89 27.21
N SER A 658 -25.47 0.73 28.22
CA SER A 658 -25.83 0.81 29.65
C SER A 658 -26.71 2.02 29.97
N PHE A 659 -26.36 3.20 29.44
CA PHE A 659 -27.17 4.41 29.61
C PHE A 659 -28.53 4.31 28.91
N ALA A 660 -28.58 3.81 27.68
CA ALA A 660 -29.86 3.61 26.99
C ALA A 660 -30.78 2.62 27.73
N LEU A 661 -30.22 1.57 28.36
CA LEU A 661 -30.97 0.60 29.17
C LEU A 661 -31.66 1.26 30.38
N THR A 662 -31.07 2.29 31.00
CA THR A 662 -31.66 2.97 32.19
C THR A 662 -33.03 3.62 31.93
N GLN A 663 -33.38 3.87 30.66
CA GLN A 663 -34.68 4.39 30.25
C GLN A 663 -35.80 3.37 30.51
N HIS A 664 -35.48 2.07 30.43
CA HIS A 664 -36.42 0.95 30.46
C HIS A 664 -36.27 0.11 31.73
N PHE A 665 -35.04 -0.10 32.20
CA PHE A 665 -34.72 -0.90 33.38
C PHE A 665 -34.55 -0.02 34.63
N SER A 666 -34.93 -0.57 35.79
CA SER A 666 -34.81 0.13 37.09
C SER A 666 -33.41 0.05 37.71
N ARG A 667 -32.62 -0.98 37.35
CA ARG A 667 -31.20 -1.18 37.69
C ARG A 667 -30.44 -1.58 36.44
N VAL A 668 -29.27 -1.00 36.21
CA VAL A 668 -28.33 -1.45 35.16
C VAL A 668 -26.95 -1.67 35.77
N VAL A 669 -26.28 -2.73 35.36
CA VAL A 669 -24.84 -2.92 35.60
C VAL A 669 -24.13 -2.97 34.25
N GLY A 670 -23.20 -2.05 34.01
CA GLY A 670 -22.25 -2.15 32.91
C GLY A 670 -20.95 -2.79 33.40
N VAL A 671 -20.43 -3.76 32.66
CA VAL A 671 -19.12 -4.37 32.90
C VAL A 671 -18.23 -4.28 31.67
N ASP A 672 -16.96 -3.98 31.91
CA ASP A 672 -15.90 -3.97 30.92
C ASP A 672 -14.56 -4.23 31.62
N GLN A 673 -13.57 -4.71 30.86
CA GLN A 673 -12.20 -4.94 31.34
C GLN A 673 -11.32 -3.67 31.24
N ASP A 674 -11.71 -2.70 30.40
CA ASP A 674 -10.95 -1.47 30.23
C ASP A 674 -11.28 -0.42 31.33
N GLN A 675 -10.24 -0.01 32.07
CA GLN A 675 -10.38 0.95 33.16
C GLN A 675 -10.70 2.37 32.68
N VAL A 676 -10.16 2.80 31.53
CA VAL A 676 -10.41 4.13 30.96
C VAL A 676 -11.86 4.24 30.50
N PHE A 677 -12.40 3.19 29.90
CA PHE A 677 -13.81 3.08 29.49
C PHE A 677 -14.74 3.11 30.71
N ILE A 678 -14.47 2.31 31.74
CA ILE A 678 -15.26 2.29 32.98
C ILE A 678 -15.19 3.61 33.74
N GLU A 679 -14.02 4.25 33.83
CA GLU A 679 -13.87 5.56 34.46
C GLU A 679 -14.55 6.68 33.66
N THR A 680 -14.53 6.61 32.33
CA THR A 680 -15.27 7.53 31.45
C THR A 680 -16.77 7.34 31.56
N ALA A 681 -17.27 6.10 31.60
CA ALA A 681 -18.68 5.82 31.81
C ALA A 681 -19.16 6.34 33.18
N ARG A 682 -18.35 6.16 34.25
CA ARG A 682 -18.57 6.80 35.56
C ARG A 682 -18.47 8.32 35.50
N GLY A 683 -17.61 8.89 34.65
CA GLY A 683 -17.52 10.32 34.35
C GLY A 683 -18.81 10.87 33.76
N MET A 684 -19.25 10.30 32.65
CA MET A 684 -20.52 10.58 31.97
C MET A 684 -21.72 10.47 32.93
N ALA A 685 -21.76 9.44 33.79
CA ALA A 685 -22.85 9.28 34.76
C ALA A 685 -22.94 10.42 35.80
N ARG A 686 -21.82 11.08 36.12
CA ARG A 686 -21.74 12.19 37.10
C ARG A 686 -21.88 13.57 36.46
N ALA A 687 -21.29 13.77 35.29
CA ALA A 687 -21.22 15.06 34.61
C ALA A 687 -22.27 15.25 33.50
N GLY A 688 -22.87 14.17 33.00
CA GLY A 688 -23.78 14.17 31.86
C GLY A 688 -23.12 14.50 30.51
N ASN A 689 -21.80 14.73 30.48
CA ASN A 689 -21.04 15.06 29.28
C ASN A 689 -19.56 14.67 29.40
N GLN A 690 -18.89 14.48 28.26
CA GLN A 690 -17.47 14.13 28.15
C GLN A 690 -16.90 14.65 26.82
N ALA A 691 -15.78 15.37 26.87
CA ALA A 691 -15.05 15.79 25.68
C ALA A 691 -14.29 14.61 25.06
N TYR A 692 -14.28 14.53 23.73
CA TYR A 692 -13.53 13.54 22.95
C TYR A 692 -13.18 14.13 21.57
N GLN A 693 -12.53 13.36 20.71
CA GLN A 693 -12.12 13.78 19.37
C GLN A 693 -12.62 12.80 18.30
N ARG A 694 -13.00 13.32 17.14
CA ARG A 694 -13.15 12.55 15.90
C ARG A 694 -11.92 12.78 15.04
N TYR A 695 -11.25 11.71 14.62
CA TYR A 695 -10.18 11.80 13.62
C TYR A 695 -10.80 11.96 12.24
N ASP A 696 -10.46 13.03 11.53
CA ASP A 696 -11.00 13.37 10.22
C ASP A 696 -10.13 12.77 9.10
N ARG A 697 -8.82 13.07 9.12
CA ARG A 697 -7.77 12.49 8.25
C ARG A 697 -6.42 12.56 8.98
N GLY A 698 -5.57 11.53 8.86
CA GLY A 698 -4.27 11.50 9.56
C GLY A 698 -4.43 11.72 11.08
N GLN A 699 -3.72 12.72 11.63
CA GLN A 699 -3.89 13.20 13.02
C GLN A 699 -4.85 14.40 13.16
N ARG A 700 -5.46 14.89 12.08
CA ARG A 700 -6.43 16.00 12.13
C ARG A 700 -7.67 15.56 12.91
N VAL A 701 -7.99 16.28 13.98
CA VAL A 701 -9.09 15.95 14.90
C VAL A 701 -10.09 17.09 15.05
N THR A 702 -11.37 16.76 14.89
CA THR A 702 -12.50 17.59 15.32
C THR A 702 -12.77 17.31 16.80
N ASN A 703 -12.64 18.32 17.66
CA ASN A 703 -13.02 18.22 19.07
C ASN A 703 -14.56 18.17 19.20
N LEU A 704 -15.08 17.13 19.85
CA LEU A 704 -16.51 16.87 20.05
C LEU A 704 -16.84 16.75 21.55
N LEU A 705 -18.13 16.87 21.88
CA LEU A 705 -18.63 16.81 23.25
C LEU A 705 -19.82 15.86 23.34
N ALA A 706 -19.56 14.63 23.79
CA ALA A 706 -20.61 13.67 24.09
C ALA A 706 -21.50 14.19 25.22
N ARG A 707 -22.81 13.94 25.12
CA ARG A 707 -23.82 14.36 26.10
C ARG A 707 -24.84 13.25 26.30
N LEU A 708 -25.27 13.03 27.54
CA LEU A 708 -26.37 12.12 27.83
C LEU A 708 -27.72 12.78 27.48
N ASN A 709 -28.63 11.99 26.90
CA ASN A 709 -29.99 12.45 26.60
C ASN A 709 -30.80 12.61 27.90
N THR A 710 -31.68 13.61 27.95
CA THR A 710 -32.60 13.88 29.09
C THR A 710 -33.56 12.73 29.43
N SER A 711 -33.73 11.75 28.53
CA SER A 711 -34.47 10.51 28.78
C SER A 711 -33.69 9.49 29.63
N VAL A 712 -32.36 9.50 29.57
CA VAL A 712 -31.46 8.61 30.33
C VAL A 712 -31.58 8.88 31.84
N ARG A 713 -31.36 7.85 32.65
CA ARG A 713 -31.44 7.88 34.11
C ARG A 713 -30.12 7.39 34.73
N PRO A 714 -29.06 8.23 34.75
CA PRO A 714 -27.72 7.83 35.16
C PRO A 714 -27.66 7.28 36.59
N GLU A 715 -28.60 7.66 37.45
CA GLU A 715 -28.73 7.18 38.82
C GLU A 715 -29.10 5.68 38.93
N ARG A 716 -29.53 5.07 37.82
CA ARG A 716 -29.91 3.65 37.75
C ARG A 716 -28.78 2.74 37.28
N VAL A 717 -27.71 3.28 36.71
CA VAL A 717 -26.57 2.49 36.19
C VAL A 717 -25.40 2.51 37.17
N SER A 718 -24.77 1.35 37.33
CA SER A 718 -23.47 1.20 38.01
C SER A 718 -22.48 0.51 37.07
N PHE A 719 -21.22 0.93 37.10
CA PHE A 719 -20.17 0.40 36.22
C PHE A 719 -19.10 -0.32 37.05
N GLN A 720 -18.76 -1.55 36.67
CA GLN A 720 -17.76 -2.39 37.36
C GLN A 720 -16.65 -2.81 36.38
N LEU A 721 -15.42 -2.90 36.90
CA LEU A 721 -14.28 -3.41 36.14
C LEU A 721 -14.29 -4.94 36.26
N ALA A 722 -14.54 -5.66 35.16
CA ALA A 722 -14.64 -7.12 35.13
C ALA A 722 -14.48 -7.66 33.70
N GLU A 723 -13.81 -8.81 33.58
CA GLU A 723 -13.67 -9.53 32.31
C GLU A 723 -14.98 -10.26 31.97
N ALA A 724 -15.39 -10.24 30.69
CA ALA A 724 -16.67 -10.83 30.25
C ALA A 724 -16.76 -12.34 30.48
N SER A 725 -15.62 -13.03 30.44
CA SER A 725 -15.38 -14.45 30.71
C SER A 725 -15.42 -14.82 32.20
N ILE A 726 -15.14 -13.86 33.11
CA ILE A 726 -14.96 -14.10 34.55
C ILE A 726 -15.70 -13.02 35.35
N LEU A 727 -17.03 -13.02 35.25
CA LEU A 727 -17.88 -12.09 35.99
C LEU A 727 -17.83 -12.33 37.52
N PRO A 728 -17.85 -11.28 38.37
CA PRO A 728 -17.79 -11.45 39.82
C PRO A 728 -18.95 -12.27 40.37
N THR A 729 -18.65 -13.26 41.21
CA THR A 729 -19.66 -14.15 41.86
C THR A 729 -20.68 -13.43 42.75
N GLY A 730 -20.48 -12.13 43.02
CA GLY A 730 -21.42 -11.24 43.72
C GLY A 730 -22.22 -10.27 42.84
N ILE A 731 -22.13 -10.34 41.50
CA ILE A 731 -22.76 -9.37 40.58
C ILE A 731 -24.31 -9.38 40.62
N GLY A 732 -24.89 -10.52 41.01
CA GLY A 732 -26.32 -10.74 41.19
C GLY A 732 -27.06 -11.18 39.92
N SER A 733 -28.37 -11.39 40.03
CA SER A 733 -29.25 -11.80 38.93
C SER A 733 -29.78 -10.60 38.14
N PHE A 734 -30.11 -10.82 36.87
CA PHE A 734 -30.64 -9.81 35.94
C PHE A 734 -31.80 -10.36 35.13
N ASP A 735 -32.73 -9.50 34.74
CA ASP A 735 -33.92 -9.84 33.94
C ASP A 735 -33.63 -9.75 32.43
N ALA A 736 -32.52 -9.10 32.04
CA ALA A 736 -31.97 -9.08 30.69
C ALA A 736 -30.44 -8.96 30.69
N VAL A 737 -29.77 -9.50 29.67
CA VAL A 737 -28.32 -9.36 29.45
C VAL A 737 -28.07 -8.90 28.01
N LEU A 738 -27.14 -7.97 27.84
CA LEU A 738 -26.67 -7.45 26.57
C LEU A 738 -25.17 -7.72 26.44
N ALA A 739 -24.73 -8.19 25.27
CA ALA A 739 -23.31 -8.39 24.93
C ALA A 739 -23.13 -8.40 23.41
N VAL A 740 -22.01 -7.88 22.87
CA VAL A 740 -21.83 -7.66 21.42
C VAL A 740 -20.39 -7.89 20.96
N ASP A 741 -20.08 -9.09 20.45
CA ASP A 741 -18.89 -9.46 19.64
C ASP A 741 -18.95 -10.96 19.24
N PRO A 742 -18.11 -11.51 18.33
CA PRO A 742 -18.02 -12.95 18.13
C PRO A 742 -17.60 -13.69 19.41
N LEU A 743 -18.19 -14.86 19.70
CA LEU A 743 -17.79 -15.67 20.86
C LEU A 743 -16.59 -16.57 20.50
N VAL A 744 -15.53 -16.48 21.30
CA VAL A 744 -14.31 -17.31 21.17
C VAL A 744 -14.48 -18.58 22.00
N ASP A 745 -14.60 -18.44 23.31
CA ASP A 745 -14.77 -19.53 24.27
C ASP A 745 -16.26 -19.89 24.45
N LEU A 746 -16.58 -21.19 24.42
CA LEU A 746 -17.95 -21.67 24.63
C LEU A 746 -18.30 -21.70 26.14
N PRO A 747 -19.60 -21.64 26.52
CA PRO A 747 -20.05 -21.87 27.89
C PRO A 747 -19.63 -23.24 28.44
N GLU A 748 -19.48 -23.35 29.77
CA GLU A 748 -18.91 -24.53 30.46
C GLU A 748 -19.70 -25.84 30.16
N GLU A 749 -20.99 -25.74 29.90
CA GLU A 749 -21.85 -26.86 29.51
C GLU A 749 -21.40 -27.54 28.19
N PHE A 750 -20.66 -26.82 27.34
CA PHE A 750 -20.12 -27.30 26.07
C PHE A 750 -18.64 -27.69 26.16
N GLN A 751 -18.04 -27.78 27.36
CA GLN A 751 -16.63 -28.16 27.56
C GLN A 751 -16.29 -29.54 26.94
N ALA A 752 -17.26 -30.45 26.80
CA ALA A 752 -17.10 -31.71 26.08
C ALA A 752 -16.90 -31.50 24.57
N LEU A 753 -17.67 -30.60 23.94
CA LEU A 753 -17.52 -30.21 22.54
C LEU A 753 -16.17 -29.54 22.28
N GLU A 754 -15.78 -28.59 23.15
CA GLU A 754 -14.48 -27.92 23.09
C GLU A 754 -13.32 -28.93 23.20
N SER A 755 -13.40 -29.88 24.14
CA SER A 755 -12.39 -30.93 24.33
C SER A 755 -12.20 -31.79 23.08
N VAL A 756 -13.29 -32.16 22.39
CA VAL A 756 -13.20 -32.90 21.12
C VAL A 756 -12.58 -32.01 20.03
N LEU A 757 -12.99 -30.74 19.92
CA LEU A 757 -12.51 -29.82 18.89
C LEU A 757 -11.03 -29.45 19.03
N GLN A 758 -10.48 -29.35 20.25
CA GLN A 758 -9.05 -29.12 20.46
C GLN A 758 -8.20 -30.37 20.14
N GLN A 759 -8.77 -31.56 20.30
CA GLN A 759 -8.10 -32.84 19.98
C GLN A 759 -8.26 -33.27 18.53
N MET A 760 -9.33 -32.83 17.85
CA MET A 760 -9.73 -33.27 16.50
C MET A 760 -8.66 -33.09 15.39
N PRO A 761 -7.97 -31.95 15.25
CA PRO A 761 -7.21 -31.60 14.04
C PRO A 761 -6.11 -32.62 13.67
N ILE A 762 -5.68 -32.63 12.40
CA ILE A 762 -4.59 -33.51 11.91
C ILE A 762 -3.34 -33.36 12.80
N ARG A 763 -3.01 -32.11 13.15
CA ARG A 763 -2.10 -31.78 14.26
C ARG A 763 -2.78 -30.82 15.22
N THR A 764 -2.78 -31.18 16.50
CA THR A 764 -3.18 -30.30 17.61
C THR A 764 -2.27 -29.07 17.69
N ALA A 765 -2.69 -28.01 18.39
CA ALA A 765 -1.86 -26.83 18.68
C ALA A 765 -0.54 -27.16 19.43
N SER A 766 -0.42 -28.34 20.02
CA SER A 766 0.84 -28.84 20.62
C SER A 766 1.78 -29.53 19.61
N GLY A 767 1.47 -29.48 18.31
CA GLY A 767 2.22 -30.13 17.22
C GLY A 767 2.03 -31.65 17.11
N LYS A 768 1.47 -32.29 18.14
CA LYS A 768 1.14 -33.73 18.18
C LYS A 768 0.03 -34.08 17.18
N PRO A 769 0.02 -35.30 16.60
CA PRO A 769 -1.14 -35.81 15.87
C PRO A 769 -2.41 -35.70 16.71
N GLY A 770 -3.53 -35.30 16.10
CA GLY A 770 -4.85 -35.35 16.72
C GLY A 770 -5.74 -36.46 16.15
N LEU A 771 -7.00 -36.46 16.57
CA LEU A 771 -7.92 -37.60 16.38
C LEU A 771 -8.11 -37.99 14.91
N ILE A 772 -8.18 -37.01 13.99
CA ILE A 772 -8.30 -37.25 12.54
C ILE A 772 -7.08 -38.00 11.97
N ALA A 773 -5.87 -37.70 12.45
CA ALA A 773 -4.66 -38.41 11.99
C ALA A 773 -4.66 -39.86 12.53
N GLU A 774 -4.94 -40.03 13.81
CA GLU A 774 -5.01 -41.34 14.47
C GLU A 774 -6.17 -42.21 13.94
N GLY A 775 -7.24 -41.59 13.43
CA GLY A 775 -8.46 -42.29 13.01
C GLY A 775 -9.38 -42.64 14.17
N ARG A 776 -9.41 -41.79 15.19
CA ARG A 776 -10.08 -42.03 16.48
C ARG A 776 -11.26 -41.10 16.73
N LEU A 777 -11.57 -40.15 15.84
CA LEU A 777 -12.56 -39.11 16.09
C LEU A 777 -13.95 -39.70 16.43
N ALA A 778 -14.39 -40.72 15.70
CA ALA A 778 -15.68 -41.36 15.99
C ALA A 778 -15.70 -42.06 17.35
N ALA A 779 -14.66 -42.82 17.69
CA ALA A 779 -14.60 -43.53 18.98
C ALA A 779 -14.63 -42.57 20.17
N VAL A 780 -14.03 -41.37 20.05
CA VAL A 780 -14.10 -40.31 21.07
C VAL A 780 -15.49 -39.66 21.11
N VAL A 781 -16.10 -39.34 19.97
CA VAL A 781 -17.48 -38.82 19.91
C VAL A 781 -18.49 -39.79 20.53
N ASP A 782 -18.30 -41.09 20.32
CA ASP A 782 -19.18 -42.13 20.88
C ASP A 782 -19.03 -42.31 22.40
N SER A 783 -17.87 -41.97 22.99
CA SER A 783 -17.58 -42.17 24.42
C SER A 783 -17.54 -40.91 25.28
N GLU A 784 -17.26 -39.73 24.70
CA GLU A 784 -16.97 -38.49 25.44
C GLU A 784 -17.93 -37.33 25.14
N LEU A 785 -18.62 -37.32 23.99
CA LEU A 785 -19.54 -36.25 23.61
C LEU A 785 -21.02 -36.64 23.87
N PRO A 786 -21.75 -35.96 24.76
CA PRO A 786 -23.19 -36.17 24.96
C PRO A 786 -24.07 -35.44 23.93
N ASP A 787 -25.35 -35.79 23.87
CA ASP A 787 -26.38 -35.05 23.12
C ASP A 787 -26.70 -33.73 23.84
N LEU A 788 -26.08 -32.64 23.39
CA LEU A 788 -26.17 -31.30 23.98
C LEU A 788 -27.34 -30.45 23.44
N THR A 789 -28.32 -31.06 22.76
CA THR A 789 -29.44 -30.30 22.14
C THR A 789 -30.22 -29.48 23.16
N ALA A 790 -30.44 -30.03 24.37
CA ALA A 790 -31.15 -29.32 25.44
C ALA A 790 -30.36 -28.09 25.95
N GLN A 791 -29.03 -28.14 25.91
CA GLN A 791 -28.14 -27.03 26.26
C GLN A 791 -28.16 -25.95 25.15
N VAL A 792 -28.17 -26.34 23.87
CA VAL A 792 -28.36 -25.39 22.75
C VAL A 792 -29.67 -24.59 22.93
N ASP A 793 -30.75 -25.26 23.34
CA ASP A 793 -32.05 -24.61 23.60
C ASP A 793 -32.07 -23.68 24.83
N LEU A 794 -31.03 -23.64 25.67
CA LEU A 794 -30.86 -22.60 26.70
C LEU A 794 -30.34 -21.28 26.13
N TYR A 795 -29.58 -21.34 25.03
CA TYR A 795 -28.97 -20.18 24.37
C TYR A 795 -29.70 -19.75 23.10
N ARG A 796 -30.89 -20.32 22.83
CA ARG A 796 -31.71 -20.10 21.64
C ARG A 796 -31.93 -18.63 21.23
N ASP A 797 -31.93 -17.71 22.18
CA ASP A 797 -32.16 -16.28 21.93
C ASP A 797 -30.84 -15.46 21.99
N ASP A 798 -29.69 -16.10 22.31
CA ASP A 798 -28.33 -15.55 22.15
C ASP A 798 -27.69 -16.06 20.84
N LEU A 799 -27.91 -15.29 19.77
CA LEU A 799 -27.34 -15.58 18.45
C LEU A 799 -25.79 -15.57 18.39
N ARG A 800 -25.08 -15.06 19.40
CA ARG A 800 -23.61 -15.13 19.45
C ARG A 800 -23.15 -16.53 19.82
N VAL A 801 -23.73 -17.08 20.89
CA VAL A 801 -23.48 -18.45 21.34
C VAL A 801 -23.94 -19.44 20.26
N ILE A 802 -25.14 -19.24 19.70
CA ILE A 802 -25.65 -20.11 18.63
C ILE A 802 -24.78 -20.07 17.36
N CYS A 803 -24.28 -18.91 16.93
CA CYS A 803 -23.37 -18.84 15.78
C CYS A 803 -21.99 -19.48 16.06
N ALA A 804 -21.47 -19.38 17.28
CA ALA A 804 -20.24 -20.06 17.69
C ALA A 804 -20.41 -21.58 17.75
N LEU A 805 -21.50 -22.06 18.35
CA LEU A 805 -21.87 -23.48 18.37
C LEU A 805 -22.14 -24.01 16.95
N PHE A 806 -22.80 -23.24 16.08
CA PHE A 806 -23.01 -23.61 14.68
C PHE A 806 -21.67 -23.84 13.97
N ARG A 807 -20.77 -22.85 13.98
CA ARG A 807 -19.38 -22.97 13.46
C ARG A 807 -18.70 -24.24 13.98
N ASP A 808 -18.77 -24.45 15.29
CA ASP A 808 -18.05 -25.51 15.98
C ASP A 808 -18.60 -26.90 15.66
N TYR A 809 -19.93 -27.02 15.54
CA TYR A 809 -20.58 -28.23 15.04
C TYR A 809 -20.37 -28.44 13.53
N CYS A 810 -20.28 -27.40 12.68
CA CYS A 810 -19.89 -27.56 11.27
C CYS A 810 -18.51 -28.21 11.14
N PHE A 811 -17.54 -27.74 11.93
CA PHE A 811 -16.18 -28.28 11.94
C PHE A 811 -16.15 -29.73 12.44
N LEU A 812 -16.86 -30.04 13.52
CA LEU A 812 -16.95 -31.41 14.04
C LEU A 812 -17.68 -32.36 13.08
N ALA A 813 -18.81 -31.93 12.49
CA ALA A 813 -19.60 -32.75 11.58
C ALA A 813 -18.83 -33.10 10.30
N SER A 814 -18.19 -32.11 9.67
CA SER A 814 -17.36 -32.38 8.48
C SER A 814 -16.14 -33.26 8.83
N GLY A 815 -15.42 -32.94 9.91
CA GLY A 815 -14.31 -33.77 10.41
C GLY A 815 -14.74 -35.23 10.65
N TYR A 816 -15.90 -35.46 11.26
CA TYR A 816 -16.46 -36.78 11.52
C TYR A 816 -16.83 -37.51 10.22
N LEU A 817 -17.49 -36.87 9.26
CA LEU A 817 -17.93 -37.51 8.02
C LEU A 817 -16.75 -37.86 7.10
N LEU A 818 -15.73 -36.99 7.04
CA LEU A 818 -14.66 -37.02 6.03
C LEU A 818 -13.30 -37.54 6.54
N GLU A 819 -13.11 -37.79 7.84
CA GLU A 819 -11.91 -38.48 8.37
C GLU A 819 -11.56 -39.77 7.60
N PRO A 820 -12.49 -40.69 7.24
CA PRO A 820 -12.15 -41.89 6.47
C PRO A 820 -11.61 -41.54 5.07
N CYS A 821 -12.23 -40.57 4.40
CA CYS A 821 -11.85 -40.10 3.07
C CYS A 821 -10.45 -39.46 3.08
N HIS A 822 -10.20 -38.58 4.06
CA HIS A 822 -8.91 -37.94 4.25
C HIS A 822 -7.79 -38.95 4.51
N ARG A 823 -8.00 -39.90 5.43
CA ARG A 823 -7.00 -40.93 5.77
C ARG A 823 -6.74 -41.95 4.65
N ARG A 824 -7.60 -42.02 3.64
CA ARG A 824 -7.36 -42.73 2.38
C ARG A 824 -6.60 -41.87 1.38
N PHE A 825 -7.04 -40.63 1.18
CA PHE A 825 -6.40 -39.69 0.25
C PHE A 825 -4.93 -39.41 0.61
N MET A 826 -4.62 -39.21 1.90
CA MET A 826 -3.25 -39.03 2.39
C MET A 826 -2.36 -40.29 2.27
N LYS A 827 -2.90 -41.42 1.77
CA LYS A 827 -2.16 -42.63 1.39
C LYS A 827 -2.08 -42.80 -0.13
N SER A 828 -2.31 -41.73 -0.90
CA SER A 828 -2.38 -41.70 -2.36
C SER A 828 -3.44 -42.65 -2.94
N GLN A 829 -4.55 -42.83 -2.23
CA GLN A 829 -5.73 -43.58 -2.70
C GLN A 829 -6.85 -42.60 -3.08
N GLU A 830 -7.83 -43.07 -3.86
CA GLU A 830 -9.10 -42.37 -4.00
C GLU A 830 -9.78 -42.17 -2.64
N TYR A 831 -10.45 -41.02 -2.44
CA TYR A 831 -11.17 -40.69 -1.21
C TYR A 831 -12.03 -41.88 -0.71
N GLY A 832 -12.79 -42.52 -1.60
CA GLY A 832 -13.72 -43.58 -1.22
C GLY A 832 -14.88 -43.04 -0.36
N VAL A 833 -15.65 -43.94 0.24
CA VAL A 833 -16.89 -43.58 0.96
C VAL A 833 -16.60 -42.97 2.32
N GLY A 834 -17.32 -41.89 2.68
CA GLY A 834 -17.32 -41.29 4.01
C GLY A 834 -18.20 -42.05 5.01
N ARG A 835 -18.45 -41.47 6.19
CA ARG A 835 -19.41 -42.06 7.13
C ARG A 835 -20.86 -41.81 6.65
N PRO A 836 -21.73 -42.83 6.61
CA PRO A 836 -23.08 -42.70 6.06
C PRO A 836 -24.08 -42.02 7.01
N SER A 837 -23.70 -41.73 8.25
CA SER A 837 -24.52 -41.01 9.22
C SER A 837 -23.70 -40.07 10.11
N LEU A 838 -24.37 -39.05 10.64
CA LEU A 838 -23.94 -38.31 11.83
C LEU A 838 -24.67 -38.88 13.06
N PRO A 839 -23.96 -39.24 14.15
CA PRO A 839 -24.59 -39.66 15.39
C PRO A 839 -25.34 -38.49 16.03
N LYS A 840 -26.41 -38.79 16.77
CA LYS A 840 -27.31 -37.80 17.41
C LYS A 840 -26.57 -36.73 18.22
N GLN A 841 -25.43 -37.07 18.85
CA GLN A 841 -24.63 -36.13 19.66
C GLN A 841 -23.98 -35.00 18.84
N ILE A 842 -23.82 -35.21 17.53
CA ILE A 842 -23.46 -34.16 16.56
C ILE A 842 -24.74 -33.67 15.88
N ALA A 843 -25.52 -34.59 15.27
CA ALA A 843 -26.58 -34.25 14.33
C ALA A 843 -27.64 -33.30 14.91
N ARG A 844 -28.14 -33.57 16.12
CA ARG A 844 -29.25 -32.82 16.73
C ARG A 844 -28.87 -31.42 17.21
N PRO A 845 -27.83 -31.23 18.05
CA PRO A 845 -27.44 -29.88 18.46
C PRO A 845 -26.96 -29.05 17.25
N PHE A 846 -26.33 -29.68 16.25
CA PHE A 846 -25.95 -29.01 15.01
C PHE A 846 -27.15 -28.49 14.21
N VAL A 847 -28.13 -29.36 13.91
CA VAL A 847 -29.38 -28.98 13.25
C VAL A 847 -30.10 -27.90 14.06
N ARG A 848 -30.16 -28.02 15.39
CA ARG A 848 -30.82 -27.05 16.26
C ARG A 848 -30.16 -25.67 16.20
N CYS A 849 -28.82 -25.59 16.19
CA CYS A 849 -28.11 -24.33 15.95
C CYS A 849 -28.44 -23.76 14.56
N SER A 850 -28.53 -24.62 13.54
CA SER A 850 -28.83 -24.24 12.15
C SER A 850 -30.24 -23.65 11.99
N GLU A 851 -31.25 -24.25 12.63
CA GLU A 851 -32.64 -23.77 12.66
C GLU A 851 -32.74 -22.36 13.26
N ILE A 852 -32.00 -22.12 14.35
CA ILE A 852 -32.04 -20.87 15.11
C ILE A 852 -31.24 -19.76 14.39
N ALA A 853 -30.08 -20.10 13.81
CA ALA A 853 -29.25 -19.15 13.07
C ALA A 853 -29.74 -18.83 11.64
N GLY A 854 -30.54 -19.73 11.04
CA GLY A 854 -31.04 -19.58 9.67
C GLY A 854 -30.03 -19.98 8.58
N PHE A 855 -29.18 -20.97 8.84
CA PHE A 855 -28.24 -21.57 7.88
C PHE A 855 -28.68 -22.98 7.46
N LYS A 856 -28.04 -23.60 6.46
CA LYS A 856 -28.15 -25.07 6.26
C LYS A 856 -27.23 -25.79 7.26
N PRO A 857 -27.58 -26.99 7.76
CA PRO A 857 -26.73 -27.74 8.68
C PRO A 857 -25.59 -28.44 7.92
N PHE A 858 -24.66 -27.64 7.38
CA PHE A 858 -23.41 -28.08 6.77
C PHE A 858 -22.28 -27.04 6.99
N LEU A 859 -21.05 -27.35 6.60
CA LEU A 859 -19.94 -26.40 6.61
C LEU A 859 -20.08 -25.39 5.46
N GLU A 860 -20.71 -24.26 5.74
CA GLU A 860 -20.87 -23.12 4.82
C GLU A 860 -19.69 -22.12 4.91
N PHE A 861 -19.56 -21.24 3.92
CA PHE A 861 -18.61 -20.11 3.93
C PHE A 861 -18.81 -19.19 5.15
N ALA A 862 -20.05 -19.06 5.64
CA ALA A 862 -20.36 -18.34 6.87
C ALA A 862 -19.64 -18.96 8.08
N SER A 863 -19.78 -20.28 8.28
CA SER A 863 -19.10 -21.02 9.35
C SER A 863 -17.59 -21.15 9.16
N TYR A 864 -17.09 -21.31 7.92
CA TYR A 864 -15.68 -21.57 7.65
C TYR A 864 -14.83 -20.30 7.63
N VAL A 865 -15.41 -19.15 7.23
CA VAL A 865 -14.70 -17.86 7.08
C VAL A 865 -15.28 -16.78 7.99
N LEU A 866 -16.57 -16.45 7.85
CA LEU A 866 -17.12 -15.22 8.44
C LEU A 866 -17.30 -15.28 9.98
N LEU A 867 -17.50 -16.48 10.53
CA LEU A 867 -17.63 -16.74 11.98
C LEU A 867 -16.35 -17.32 12.60
N ASN A 868 -15.34 -17.62 11.78
CA ASN A 868 -14.13 -18.35 12.16
C ASN A 868 -12.90 -17.44 12.32
N TYR A 869 -13.06 -16.30 12.98
CA TYR A 869 -11.93 -15.46 13.32
C TYR A 869 -12.06 -14.81 14.70
N ARG A 870 -10.91 -14.46 15.25
CA ARG A 870 -10.73 -13.54 16.37
C ARG A 870 -9.57 -12.60 16.07
N LEU A 871 -9.46 -11.54 16.85
CA LEU A 871 -8.24 -10.74 16.91
C LEU A 871 -7.26 -11.38 17.92
N ASP A 872 -5.96 -11.17 17.72
CA ASP A 872 -4.92 -11.52 18.70
C ASP A 872 -4.69 -10.38 19.70
N ASP A 873 -4.71 -9.16 19.20
CA ASP A 873 -4.67 -7.91 19.94
C ASP A 873 -5.81 -7.00 19.43
N PRO A 874 -6.91 -6.82 20.18
CA PRO A 874 -8.04 -6.00 19.74
C PRO A 874 -7.69 -4.56 19.33
N ALA A 875 -6.62 -3.97 19.90
CA ALA A 875 -6.22 -2.59 19.57
C ALA A 875 -5.70 -2.44 18.13
N LYS A 876 -5.12 -3.50 17.55
CA LYS A 876 -4.65 -3.52 16.16
C LYS A 876 -5.77 -3.70 15.12
N GLY A 877 -7.00 -3.97 15.56
CA GLY A 877 -8.16 -4.15 14.68
C GLY A 877 -7.98 -5.23 13.60
N MET A 878 -8.66 -5.06 12.47
CA MET A 878 -8.70 -6.05 11.38
C MET A 878 -7.46 -6.02 10.45
N ASP A 879 -6.24 -5.88 10.99
CA ASP A 879 -5.02 -6.11 10.20
C ASP A 879 -4.75 -7.61 10.02
N PHE A 880 -4.18 -8.01 8.86
CA PHE A 880 -3.92 -9.42 8.56
C PHE A 880 -2.98 -10.08 9.57
N SER A 881 -1.94 -9.39 10.03
CA SER A 881 -1.00 -9.94 11.03
C SER A 881 -1.65 -10.17 12.40
N ASN A 882 -2.81 -9.55 12.64
CA ASN A 882 -3.57 -9.61 13.88
C ASN A 882 -4.74 -10.62 13.84
N LEU A 883 -5.12 -11.12 12.67
CA LEU A 883 -6.19 -12.11 12.53
C LEU A 883 -5.74 -13.51 12.97
N ARG A 884 -6.62 -14.23 13.68
CA ARG A 884 -6.42 -15.64 14.06
C ARG A 884 -7.71 -16.42 13.79
N LEU A 885 -7.58 -17.70 13.43
CA LEU A 885 -8.73 -18.60 13.37
C LEU A 885 -9.22 -19.01 14.76
N VAL A 886 -10.47 -19.46 14.84
CA VAL A 886 -11.02 -20.11 16.04
C VAL A 886 -10.97 -21.64 15.91
N ARG A 887 -11.16 -22.17 14.69
CA ARG A 887 -11.08 -23.61 14.33
C ARG A 887 -10.31 -23.79 13.01
N ALA A 888 -9.60 -24.92 12.90
CA ALA A 888 -8.84 -25.35 11.72
C ALA A 888 -8.56 -26.87 11.80
N TYR A 889 -8.27 -27.52 10.67
CA TYR A 889 -7.94 -28.95 10.59
C TYR A 889 -6.44 -29.25 10.45
N GLU A 890 -5.66 -28.40 9.79
CA GLU A 890 -4.32 -28.74 9.29
C GLU A 890 -3.24 -28.80 10.39
N HIS A 891 -2.98 -27.64 11.01
CA HIS A 891 -1.89 -27.43 11.98
C HIS A 891 -2.39 -26.90 13.33
N GLY A 892 -3.68 -27.09 13.62
CA GLY A 892 -4.36 -26.39 14.71
C GLY A 892 -4.44 -24.90 14.40
N LEU A 893 -4.45 -24.05 15.44
CA LEU A 893 -4.58 -22.60 15.29
C LEU A 893 -3.24 -21.89 14.98
N ASP A 894 -2.34 -22.54 14.26
CA ASP A 894 -1.10 -21.93 13.77
C ASP A 894 -1.42 -20.88 12.69
N PRO A 895 -1.15 -19.58 12.92
CA PRO A 895 -1.50 -18.53 11.98
C PRO A 895 -0.70 -18.61 10.66
N SER A 896 0.42 -19.34 10.64
CA SER A 896 1.28 -19.56 9.46
C SER A 896 0.91 -20.79 8.63
N SER A 897 -0.13 -21.54 9.04
CA SER A 897 -0.65 -22.69 8.30
C SER A 897 -1.28 -22.31 6.96
N SER A 898 -1.30 -23.24 6.01
CA SER A 898 -1.88 -22.97 4.69
C SER A 898 -3.40 -22.87 4.74
N GLU A 899 -4.05 -23.51 5.71
CA GLU A 899 -5.47 -23.32 6.02
C GLU A 899 -5.75 -21.92 6.59
N SER A 900 -4.94 -21.45 7.56
CA SER A 900 -5.00 -20.08 8.09
C SER A 900 -4.88 -19.04 6.98
N GLY A 901 -3.84 -19.13 6.16
CA GLY A 901 -3.66 -18.22 5.03
C GLY A 901 -4.77 -18.29 3.99
N PHE A 902 -5.40 -19.46 3.78
CA PHE A 902 -6.54 -19.59 2.87
C PHE A 902 -7.76 -18.83 3.40
N ILE A 903 -8.15 -19.10 4.65
CA ILE A 903 -9.36 -18.52 5.27
C ILE A 903 -9.19 -17.01 5.51
N LEU A 904 -8.05 -16.60 6.07
CA LEU A 904 -7.82 -15.19 6.44
C LEU A 904 -7.66 -14.27 5.21
N VAL A 905 -7.19 -14.78 4.06
CA VAL A 905 -7.20 -14.00 2.81
C VAL A 905 -8.63 -13.79 2.31
N HIS A 906 -9.52 -14.78 2.41
CA HIS A 906 -10.94 -14.59 2.07
C HIS A 906 -11.61 -13.57 3.00
N LEU A 907 -11.40 -13.66 4.31
CA LEU A 907 -11.91 -12.67 5.26
C LEU A 907 -11.39 -11.25 4.97
N SER A 908 -10.12 -11.13 4.55
CA SER A 908 -9.50 -9.85 4.20
C SER A 908 -10.03 -9.29 2.87
N MET A 909 -10.42 -10.13 1.91
CA MET A 909 -11.16 -9.67 0.72
C MET A 909 -12.55 -9.18 1.10
N VAL A 910 -13.28 -9.90 1.96
CA VAL A 910 -14.62 -9.50 2.45
C VAL A 910 -14.59 -8.15 3.19
N LYS A 911 -13.51 -7.83 3.91
CA LYS A 911 -13.28 -6.50 4.52
C LYS A 911 -13.35 -5.34 3.51
N LEU A 912 -13.05 -5.58 2.23
CA LEU A 912 -13.07 -4.57 1.16
C LEU A 912 -14.45 -4.38 0.50
N SER A 913 -15.49 -5.10 0.94
CA SER A 913 -16.84 -5.03 0.37
C SER A 913 -17.58 -3.70 0.61
N GLY A 914 -17.21 -2.93 1.63
CA GLY A 914 -17.89 -1.68 2.00
C GLY A 914 -17.95 -0.63 0.88
N PRO A 915 -16.81 -0.22 0.28
CA PRO A 915 -16.78 0.67 -0.87
C PRO A 915 -17.56 0.16 -2.09
N LEU A 916 -17.55 -1.16 -2.34
CA LEU A 916 -18.34 -1.79 -3.41
C LEU A 916 -19.84 -1.60 -3.17
N VAL A 917 -20.34 -1.94 -1.98
CA VAL A 917 -21.76 -1.75 -1.59
C VAL A 917 -22.16 -0.28 -1.69
N HIS A 918 -21.35 0.64 -1.15
CA HIS A 918 -21.63 2.08 -1.21
C HIS A 918 -21.74 2.57 -2.67
N SER A 919 -20.81 2.16 -3.53
CA SER A 919 -20.77 2.58 -4.93
C SER A 919 -21.97 2.05 -5.73
N THR A 920 -22.37 0.79 -5.53
CA THR A 920 -23.58 0.23 -6.15
C THR A 920 -24.83 1.02 -5.77
N LEU A 921 -24.97 1.42 -4.50
CA LEU A 921 -26.10 2.24 -4.06
C LEU A 921 -26.06 3.66 -4.63
N LYS A 922 -24.88 4.28 -4.75
CA LYS A 922 -24.67 5.59 -5.41
C LYS A 922 -25.03 5.53 -6.90
N ALA A 923 -24.71 4.44 -7.59
CA ALA A 923 -25.09 4.23 -8.98
C ALA A 923 -26.61 4.05 -9.15
N PHE A 924 -27.29 3.35 -8.21
CA PHE A 924 -28.75 3.32 -8.17
C PHE A 924 -29.36 4.69 -7.88
N GLU A 925 -28.75 5.52 -7.02
CA GLU A 925 -29.22 6.88 -6.76
C GLU A 925 -29.19 7.71 -8.06
N ALA A 926 -28.08 7.68 -8.80
CA ALA A 926 -27.93 8.34 -10.09
C ALA A 926 -29.01 7.90 -11.10
N ALA A 927 -29.13 6.59 -11.36
CA ALA A 927 -30.11 6.06 -12.30
C ALA A 927 -31.57 6.29 -11.84
N SER A 928 -31.85 6.38 -10.54
CA SER A 928 -33.21 6.61 -10.02
C SER A 928 -33.77 8.02 -10.20
N LYS A 929 -32.91 9.00 -10.50
CA LYS A 929 -33.32 10.38 -10.80
C LYS A 929 -33.58 10.59 -12.29
N ALA A 930 -33.04 9.73 -13.14
CA ALA A 930 -33.04 9.89 -14.60
C ALA A 930 -34.46 9.87 -15.21
N THR A 931 -34.92 11.05 -15.61
CA THR A 931 -36.21 11.22 -16.32
C THR A 931 -36.12 11.01 -17.84
N THR A 932 -34.91 10.73 -18.38
CA THR A 932 -34.69 10.46 -19.81
C THR A 932 -33.72 9.28 -19.99
N PRO A 933 -33.66 8.63 -21.17
CA PRO A 933 -32.74 7.50 -21.41
C PRO A 933 -31.24 7.85 -21.28
N LEU A 934 -30.88 9.13 -21.36
CA LEU A 934 -29.51 9.59 -21.15
C LEU A 934 -29.30 10.19 -19.75
N GLY A 935 -30.35 10.68 -19.09
CA GLY A 935 -30.28 11.40 -17.82
C GLY A 935 -29.82 12.86 -17.99
N THR A 936 -29.47 13.48 -16.88
CA THR A 936 -28.83 14.80 -16.79
C THR A 936 -27.30 14.68 -16.70
N ILE A 937 -26.59 15.80 -16.88
CA ILE A 937 -25.13 15.86 -16.68
C ILE A 937 -24.77 15.47 -15.24
N GLU A 938 -25.51 15.99 -14.25
CA GLU A 938 -25.30 15.69 -12.82
C GLU A 938 -25.47 14.19 -12.51
N GLU A 939 -26.51 13.55 -13.07
CA GLU A 939 -26.72 12.10 -12.95
C GLU A 939 -25.60 11.29 -13.60
N ARG A 940 -25.09 11.73 -14.75
CA ARG A 940 -23.96 11.08 -15.43
C ARG A 940 -22.67 11.18 -14.63
N THR A 941 -22.33 12.36 -14.12
CA THR A 941 -21.16 12.53 -13.25
C THR A 941 -21.29 11.66 -12.00
N LEU A 942 -22.46 11.64 -11.35
CA LEU A 942 -22.70 10.81 -10.17
C LEU A 942 -22.58 9.31 -10.47
N LEU A 943 -23.03 8.86 -11.64
CA LEU A 943 -22.85 7.48 -12.12
C LEU A 943 -21.37 7.17 -12.41
N ASN A 944 -20.65 8.06 -13.09
CA ASN A 944 -19.26 7.84 -13.47
C ASN A 944 -18.34 7.82 -12.23
N GLU A 945 -18.57 8.71 -11.26
CA GLU A 945 -17.93 8.62 -9.93
C GLU A 945 -18.19 7.28 -9.24
N ALA A 946 -19.43 6.77 -9.29
CA ALA A 946 -19.80 5.50 -8.69
C ALA A 946 -19.17 4.29 -9.40
N LEU A 947 -19.17 4.26 -10.74
CA LEU A 947 -18.53 3.20 -11.52
C LEU A 947 -17.00 3.22 -11.34
N SER A 948 -16.36 4.40 -11.33
CA SER A 948 -14.93 4.55 -11.03
C SER A 948 -14.59 4.04 -9.62
N SER A 949 -15.43 4.37 -8.63
CA SER A 949 -15.29 3.84 -7.26
C SER A 949 -15.42 2.30 -7.20
N MET A 950 -16.28 1.69 -8.03
CA MET A 950 -16.35 0.23 -8.19
C MET A 950 -15.10 -0.34 -8.85
N VAL A 951 -14.57 0.29 -9.92
CA VAL A 951 -13.31 -0.16 -10.56
C VAL A 951 -12.19 -0.22 -9.52
N GLN A 952 -12.02 0.82 -8.69
CA GLN A 952 -10.99 0.84 -7.65
C GLN A 952 -11.26 -0.20 -6.55
N ALA A 953 -12.49 -0.32 -6.04
CA ALA A 953 -12.84 -1.26 -4.99
C ALA A 953 -12.57 -2.72 -5.39
N VAL A 954 -12.98 -3.11 -6.61
CA VAL A 954 -12.76 -4.46 -7.12
C VAL A 954 -11.30 -4.66 -7.54
N SER A 955 -10.60 -3.62 -8.02
CA SER A 955 -9.15 -3.66 -8.28
C SER A 955 -8.35 -3.98 -7.00
N ASN A 956 -8.65 -3.31 -5.88
CA ASN A 956 -7.99 -3.57 -4.59
C ASN A 956 -8.20 -5.01 -4.10
N LEU A 957 -9.43 -5.53 -4.24
CA LEU A 957 -9.76 -6.93 -3.98
C LEU A 957 -8.95 -7.87 -4.89
N ASN A 958 -8.87 -7.54 -6.18
CA ASN A 958 -8.11 -8.27 -7.19
C ASN A 958 -6.60 -8.29 -6.91
N VAL A 959 -6.03 -7.23 -6.33
CA VAL A 959 -4.64 -7.17 -5.87
C VAL A 959 -4.46 -8.06 -4.64
N LEU A 960 -5.32 -7.92 -3.62
CA LEU A 960 -5.24 -8.72 -2.39
C LEU A 960 -5.35 -10.23 -2.66
N MET A 961 -6.16 -10.64 -3.63
CA MET A 961 -6.27 -12.02 -4.10
C MET A 961 -4.91 -12.61 -4.57
N LYS A 962 -3.98 -11.79 -5.09
CA LYS A 962 -2.63 -12.24 -5.48
C LYS A 962 -1.84 -12.82 -4.28
N SER A 963 -2.09 -12.34 -3.06
CA SER A 963 -1.36 -12.75 -1.84
C SER A 963 -1.65 -14.19 -1.36
N ILE A 964 -2.66 -14.88 -1.93
CA ILE A 964 -2.98 -16.24 -1.52
C ILE A 964 -1.84 -17.23 -1.79
N TYR A 965 -1.01 -16.98 -2.82
CA TYR A 965 0.18 -17.78 -3.13
C TYR A 965 1.29 -17.68 -2.07
N GLU A 966 1.35 -16.55 -1.34
CA GLU A 966 2.32 -16.30 -0.26
C GLU A 966 1.87 -16.95 1.06
N ARG A 967 0.54 -16.97 1.27
CA ARG A 967 -0.09 -17.26 2.57
C ARG A 967 -0.65 -18.68 2.64
N SER A 968 -1.08 -19.27 1.52
CA SER A 968 -1.59 -20.64 1.43
C SER A 968 -0.88 -21.40 0.31
N LYS A 969 -0.03 -22.36 0.64
CA LYS A 969 0.84 -23.02 -0.33
C LYS A 969 0.02 -23.99 -1.21
N PRO A 970 0.10 -23.92 -2.55
CA PRO A 970 -0.64 -24.84 -3.43
C PRO A 970 -0.34 -26.33 -3.16
N SER A 971 0.85 -26.66 -2.65
CA SER A 971 1.25 -28.02 -2.25
C SER A 971 0.56 -28.55 -1.00
N GLU A 972 0.04 -27.68 -0.14
CA GLU A 972 -0.52 -28.02 1.17
C GLU A 972 -2.05 -27.97 1.18
N TYR A 973 -2.69 -27.29 0.22
CA TYR A 973 -4.15 -27.20 0.09
C TYR A 973 -4.90 -28.53 0.24
N ASN A 974 -4.37 -29.61 -0.34
CA ASN A 974 -4.98 -30.95 -0.25
C ASN A 974 -5.03 -31.52 1.19
N ASN A 975 -4.22 -31.02 2.12
CA ASN A 975 -4.22 -31.44 3.53
C ASN A 975 -5.58 -31.13 4.19
N PHE A 976 -6.16 -29.95 3.95
CA PHE A 976 -7.42 -29.51 4.55
C PHE A 976 -8.61 -29.51 3.59
N ARG A 977 -8.40 -29.42 2.26
CA ARG A 977 -9.47 -29.47 1.22
C ARG A 977 -10.47 -30.61 1.44
N THR A 978 -10.03 -31.74 1.99
CA THR A 978 -10.91 -32.90 2.20
C THR A 978 -12.13 -32.58 3.08
N PHE A 979 -12.01 -31.68 4.06
CA PHE A 979 -13.09 -31.32 4.99
C PHE A 979 -13.98 -30.17 4.47
N MET A 980 -13.75 -29.73 3.23
CA MET A 980 -14.58 -28.72 2.56
C MET A 980 -15.63 -29.35 1.64
N PHE A 981 -15.53 -30.66 1.34
CA PHE A 981 -16.45 -31.36 0.44
C PHE A 981 -17.86 -31.53 1.02
N GLY A 982 -18.87 -31.46 0.14
CA GLY A 982 -20.26 -31.69 0.49
C GLY A 982 -20.65 -33.15 0.62
N ILE A 983 -21.92 -33.36 1.00
CA ILE A 983 -22.62 -34.65 0.98
C ILE A 983 -23.62 -34.77 -0.18
N ALA A 984 -23.77 -33.71 -0.99
CA ALA A 984 -24.50 -33.69 -2.25
C ALA A 984 -23.53 -33.74 -3.45
N SER A 985 -23.91 -34.47 -4.50
CA SER A 985 -23.15 -34.58 -5.77
C SER A 985 -21.69 -35.07 -5.63
N GLU A 986 -21.35 -35.76 -4.54
CA GLU A 986 -20.00 -36.27 -4.26
C GLU A 986 -19.94 -37.79 -4.19
N SER A 987 -18.90 -38.38 -4.79
CA SER A 987 -18.69 -39.84 -4.79
C SER A 987 -18.36 -40.42 -3.40
N MET A 988 -18.05 -39.56 -2.43
CA MET A 988 -17.88 -39.91 -1.02
C MET A 988 -19.21 -40.25 -0.33
N PHE A 989 -20.34 -39.73 -0.82
CA PHE A 989 -21.67 -39.86 -0.22
C PHE A 989 -22.75 -40.16 -1.27
N PRO A 990 -22.66 -41.29 -2.01
CA PRO A 990 -23.52 -41.58 -3.16
C PRO A 990 -25.02 -41.73 -2.80
N ASN A 991 -25.34 -41.92 -1.52
CA ASN A 991 -26.70 -42.07 -1.00
C ASN A 991 -27.10 -40.92 -0.04
N GLY A 992 -26.32 -39.84 0.02
CA GLY A 992 -26.45 -38.80 1.06
C GLY A 992 -25.92 -39.27 2.42
N VAL A 993 -26.33 -38.58 3.50
CA VAL A 993 -25.97 -38.91 4.90
C VAL A 993 -27.20 -38.83 5.79
N ILE A 994 -27.40 -39.79 6.69
CA ILE A 994 -28.47 -39.77 7.69
C ILE A 994 -28.05 -38.93 8.90
N TYR A 995 -28.88 -37.97 9.32
CA TYR A 995 -28.63 -37.13 10.49
C TYR A 995 -29.56 -37.60 11.61
N GLU A 996 -29.05 -38.34 12.61
CA GLU A 996 -29.89 -39.06 13.59
C GLU A 996 -30.85 -38.15 14.37
N GLY A 997 -32.17 -38.35 14.16
CA GLY A 997 -33.25 -37.56 14.75
C GLY A 997 -33.66 -36.33 13.93
N TYR A 998 -33.15 -36.16 12.71
CA TYR A 998 -33.56 -35.12 11.76
C TYR A 998 -34.16 -35.74 10.49
N ASN A 999 -35.03 -35.02 9.78
CA ASN A 999 -35.63 -35.44 8.51
C ASN A 999 -36.28 -36.86 8.52
N ASN A 1000 -36.82 -37.29 9.66
CA ASN A 1000 -37.33 -38.67 9.89
C ASN A 1000 -36.27 -39.78 9.66
N ASP A 1001 -34.99 -39.48 9.88
CA ASP A 1001 -33.83 -40.33 9.59
C ASP A 1001 -33.64 -40.68 8.09
N GLU A 1002 -34.31 -39.97 7.18
CA GLU A 1002 -34.07 -40.06 5.74
C GLU A 1002 -32.80 -39.28 5.33
N PRO A 1003 -31.97 -39.78 4.39
CA PRO A 1003 -30.72 -39.14 4.01
C PRO A 1003 -30.88 -37.70 3.49
N VAL A 1004 -29.97 -36.82 3.94
CA VAL A 1004 -29.92 -35.42 3.53
C VAL A 1004 -28.73 -35.13 2.61
N PHE A 1005 -28.87 -34.09 1.80
CA PHE A 1005 -27.95 -33.71 0.73
C PHE A 1005 -27.67 -32.20 0.81
N PHE A 1006 -26.44 -31.84 1.17
CA PHE A 1006 -25.93 -30.47 1.22
C PHE A 1006 -24.63 -30.32 0.43
N ARG A 1007 -24.50 -29.21 -0.30
CA ARG A 1007 -23.26 -28.86 -1.02
C ARG A 1007 -22.19 -28.42 -0.04
N GLY A 1008 -20.93 -28.62 -0.43
CA GLY A 1008 -19.78 -28.25 0.39
C GLY A 1008 -19.41 -26.78 0.34
N GLU A 1009 -18.36 -26.46 1.07
CA GLU A 1009 -17.76 -25.12 1.14
C GLU A 1009 -17.26 -24.71 -0.26
N THR A 1010 -17.49 -23.44 -0.61
CA THR A 1010 -16.98 -22.82 -1.82
C THR A 1010 -17.03 -21.30 -1.70
N GLY A 1011 -15.99 -20.62 -2.19
CA GLY A 1011 -15.99 -19.16 -2.36
C GLY A 1011 -17.11 -18.63 -3.26
N ALA A 1012 -17.86 -19.50 -3.97
CA ALA A 1012 -19.10 -19.10 -4.64
C ALA A 1012 -20.22 -18.69 -3.67
N ASN A 1013 -20.15 -19.08 -2.40
CA ASN A 1013 -21.11 -18.71 -1.35
C ASN A 1013 -20.86 -17.29 -0.79
N ASP A 1014 -19.75 -16.64 -1.16
CA ASP A 1014 -19.54 -15.20 -0.93
C ASP A 1014 -20.62 -14.33 -1.61
N ALA A 1015 -20.71 -13.05 -1.23
CA ALA A 1015 -21.66 -12.08 -1.78
C ALA A 1015 -21.04 -11.01 -2.71
N MET A 1016 -19.71 -10.82 -2.76
CA MET A 1016 -19.09 -9.70 -3.49
C MET A 1016 -19.20 -9.85 -5.01
N ILE A 1017 -18.89 -11.03 -5.56
CA ILE A 1017 -19.04 -11.28 -6.99
C ILE A 1017 -20.51 -11.39 -7.41
N PRO A 1018 -21.41 -12.08 -6.68
CA PRO A 1018 -22.84 -12.05 -6.96
C PRO A 1018 -23.47 -10.64 -6.91
N LEU A 1019 -22.95 -9.72 -6.09
CA LEU A 1019 -23.37 -8.31 -6.11
C LEU A 1019 -23.05 -7.68 -7.47
N LEU A 1020 -21.83 -7.89 -7.98
CA LEU A 1020 -21.40 -7.41 -9.29
C LEU A 1020 -22.16 -8.09 -10.44
N ASP A 1021 -22.40 -9.40 -10.39
CA ASP A 1021 -23.21 -10.12 -11.39
C ASP A 1021 -24.62 -9.53 -11.53
N ASN A 1022 -25.26 -9.23 -10.39
CA ASN A 1022 -26.60 -8.64 -10.35
C ASN A 1022 -26.60 -7.17 -10.76
N PHE A 1023 -25.59 -6.38 -10.37
CA PHE A 1023 -25.44 -4.97 -10.76
C PHE A 1023 -25.15 -4.79 -12.26
N LEU A 1024 -24.18 -5.53 -12.77
CA LEU A 1024 -23.74 -5.50 -14.18
C LEU A 1024 -24.71 -6.24 -15.12
N GLN A 1025 -25.73 -6.91 -14.56
CA GLN A 1025 -26.70 -7.73 -15.28
C GLN A 1025 -26.02 -8.66 -16.28
N ILE A 1026 -25.03 -9.43 -15.80
CA ILE A 1026 -24.24 -10.34 -16.62
C ILE A 1026 -25.16 -11.48 -17.14
N PRO A 1027 -25.24 -11.71 -18.46
CA PRO A 1027 -26.12 -12.71 -19.05
C PRO A 1027 -25.56 -14.12 -18.84
N MET A 1028 -25.84 -14.71 -17.68
CA MET A 1028 -25.49 -16.10 -17.39
C MET A 1028 -26.23 -17.05 -18.35
N PRO A 1029 -25.55 -18.03 -18.98
CA PRO A 1029 -26.15 -18.91 -19.96
C PRO A 1029 -27.12 -19.91 -19.31
N ASP A 1030 -28.25 -20.17 -19.96
CA ASP A 1030 -29.27 -21.11 -19.49
C ASP A 1030 -28.78 -22.55 -19.61
N THR A 1031 -28.23 -23.09 -18.52
CA THR A 1031 -27.56 -24.40 -18.45
C THR A 1031 -27.64 -24.98 -17.04
N PRO A 1032 -27.49 -26.32 -16.87
CA PRO A 1032 -27.36 -26.93 -15.54
C PRO A 1032 -26.17 -26.45 -14.71
N LEU A 1033 -25.17 -25.80 -15.32
CA LEU A 1033 -24.07 -25.16 -14.58
C LEU A 1033 -24.54 -23.87 -13.86
N THR A 1034 -25.54 -23.20 -14.43
CA THR A 1034 -26.16 -22.00 -13.85
C THR A 1034 -27.21 -22.35 -12.78
N GLU A 1035 -27.88 -23.50 -12.89
CA GLU A 1035 -28.73 -24.05 -11.81
C GLU A 1035 -27.91 -24.22 -10.52
N ILE A 1036 -26.69 -24.77 -10.60
CA ILE A 1036 -25.77 -24.91 -9.47
C ILE A 1036 -25.40 -23.53 -8.84
N LEU A 1037 -25.29 -22.47 -9.66
CA LEU A 1037 -25.06 -21.10 -9.15
C LEU A 1037 -26.27 -20.56 -8.37
N HIS A 1038 -27.49 -20.96 -8.76
CA HIS A 1038 -28.70 -20.65 -8.01
C HIS A 1038 -28.82 -21.47 -6.72
N GLU A 1039 -28.43 -22.74 -6.71
CA GLU A 1039 -28.34 -23.55 -5.48
C GLU A 1039 -27.37 -22.95 -4.45
N PHE A 1040 -26.19 -22.48 -4.86
CA PHE A 1040 -25.25 -21.78 -3.96
C PHE A 1040 -25.84 -20.50 -3.35
N SER A 1041 -26.90 -19.92 -3.93
CA SER A 1041 -27.61 -18.78 -3.32
C SER A 1041 -28.44 -19.14 -2.08
N GLU A 1042 -28.62 -20.43 -1.78
CA GLU A 1042 -29.28 -20.90 -0.54
C GLU A 1042 -28.34 -20.98 0.66
N TYR A 1043 -27.03 -21.04 0.43
CA TYR A 1043 -25.97 -21.16 1.45
C TYR A 1043 -25.41 -19.78 1.84
N ARG A 1044 -26.25 -18.74 1.74
CA ARG A 1044 -25.94 -17.36 2.13
C ARG A 1044 -26.91 -16.92 3.23
N SER A 1045 -26.40 -16.18 4.22
CA SER A 1045 -27.22 -15.64 5.30
C SER A 1045 -28.45 -14.90 4.76
N CYS A 1046 -29.58 -14.99 5.46
CA CYS A 1046 -30.85 -14.41 5.02
C CYS A 1046 -30.74 -12.92 4.64
N LYS A 1047 -29.91 -12.15 5.36
CA LYS A 1047 -29.63 -10.73 5.09
C LYS A 1047 -28.79 -10.52 3.82
N HIS A 1048 -27.77 -11.35 3.58
CA HIS A 1048 -26.97 -11.27 2.34
C HIS A 1048 -27.81 -11.68 1.13
N LYS A 1049 -28.63 -12.74 1.25
CA LYS A 1049 -29.55 -13.18 0.19
C LYS A 1049 -30.57 -12.08 -0.14
N ALA A 1050 -31.20 -11.47 0.87
CA ALA A 1050 -32.13 -10.36 0.68
C ALA A 1050 -31.49 -9.14 0.01
N PHE A 1051 -30.26 -8.76 0.40
CA PHE A 1051 -29.56 -7.63 -0.23
C PHE A 1051 -29.19 -7.93 -1.69
N LEU A 1052 -28.74 -9.14 -2.01
CA LEU A 1052 -28.45 -9.53 -3.41
C LEU A 1052 -29.71 -9.56 -4.28
N ILE A 1053 -30.85 -9.99 -3.73
CA ILE A 1053 -32.16 -9.90 -4.40
C ILE A 1053 -32.52 -8.44 -4.66
N PHE A 1054 -32.41 -7.55 -3.66
CA PHE A 1054 -32.62 -6.11 -3.83
C PHE A 1054 -31.71 -5.51 -4.91
N VAL A 1055 -30.40 -5.83 -4.93
CA VAL A 1055 -29.47 -5.36 -5.98
C VAL A 1055 -29.91 -5.85 -7.36
N LYS A 1056 -30.36 -7.10 -7.49
CA LYS A 1056 -30.87 -7.64 -8.76
C LYS A 1056 -32.14 -6.91 -9.21
N GLU A 1057 -33.14 -6.83 -8.34
CA GLU A 1057 -34.44 -6.22 -8.62
C GLU A 1057 -34.27 -4.74 -8.96
N ARG A 1058 -33.48 -3.99 -8.20
CA ARG A 1058 -33.23 -2.56 -8.43
C ARG A 1058 -32.43 -2.30 -9.70
N SER A 1059 -31.50 -3.19 -10.08
CA SER A 1059 -30.77 -3.09 -11.34
C SER A 1059 -31.68 -3.25 -12.56
N LEU A 1060 -32.65 -4.16 -12.48
CA LEU A 1060 -33.65 -4.41 -13.51
C LEU A 1060 -34.71 -3.31 -13.55
N GLU A 1061 -35.20 -2.86 -12.40
CA GLU A 1061 -36.20 -1.77 -12.28
C GLU A 1061 -35.69 -0.45 -12.87
N LEU A 1062 -34.42 -0.12 -12.63
CA LEU A 1062 -33.77 1.08 -13.16
C LEU A 1062 -33.15 0.89 -14.55
N ASP A 1063 -33.17 -0.34 -15.10
CA ASP A 1063 -32.47 -0.74 -16.33
C ASP A 1063 -31.02 -0.19 -16.38
N ILE A 1064 -30.30 -0.34 -15.26
CA ILE A 1064 -29.06 0.43 -15.01
C ILE A 1064 -27.94 0.15 -16.03
N LYS A 1065 -27.95 -1.05 -16.63
CA LYS A 1065 -27.07 -1.41 -17.75
C LYS A 1065 -27.36 -0.58 -18.99
N LYS A 1066 -28.62 -0.45 -19.40
CA LYS A 1066 -29.02 0.41 -20.52
C LYS A 1066 -28.81 1.88 -20.23
N PHE A 1067 -29.01 2.32 -18.98
CA PHE A 1067 -28.68 3.68 -18.57
C PHE A 1067 -27.17 3.93 -18.72
N ALA A 1068 -26.30 3.11 -18.11
CA ALA A 1068 -24.85 3.25 -18.22
C ALA A 1068 -24.36 3.19 -19.69
N LEU A 1069 -24.91 2.28 -20.49
CA LEU A 1069 -24.53 2.12 -21.91
C LEU A 1069 -25.16 3.17 -22.85
N GLY A 1070 -26.18 3.92 -22.42
CA GLY A 1070 -26.81 4.99 -23.19
C GLY A 1070 -27.32 4.53 -24.56
N SER A 1071 -28.48 3.89 -24.60
CA SER A 1071 -29.03 3.19 -25.79
C SER A 1071 -29.64 4.12 -26.87
N VAL A 1072 -28.96 5.21 -27.21
CA VAL A 1072 -29.35 6.17 -28.25
C VAL A 1072 -28.11 6.63 -29.00
N ALA A 1073 -28.23 6.97 -30.28
CA ALA A 1073 -27.18 7.64 -31.02
C ALA A 1073 -26.81 9.00 -30.40
N ILE A 1074 -25.58 9.46 -30.69
CA ILE A 1074 -24.90 10.66 -30.18
C ILE A 1074 -25.88 11.81 -29.86
N ALA A 1075 -25.81 12.33 -28.64
CA ALA A 1075 -26.55 13.52 -28.24
C ALA A 1075 -26.00 14.78 -28.93
N ASP A 1076 -26.87 15.75 -29.24
CA ASP A 1076 -26.47 17.06 -29.83
C ASP A 1076 -25.55 17.91 -28.92
N CYS A 1077 -25.24 17.42 -27.71
CA CYS A 1077 -24.36 18.04 -26.73
C CYS A 1077 -23.09 17.19 -26.55
N GLU A 1078 -21.93 17.78 -26.87
CA GLU A 1078 -20.61 17.15 -26.82
C GLU A 1078 -20.26 16.65 -25.40
N GLU A 1079 -20.50 17.47 -24.38
CA GLU A 1079 -20.30 17.13 -22.96
C GLU A 1079 -21.10 15.89 -22.52
N MET A 1080 -22.39 15.83 -22.89
CA MET A 1080 -23.23 14.65 -22.63
C MET A 1080 -22.72 13.41 -23.39
N SER A 1081 -22.27 13.59 -24.64
CA SER A 1081 -21.71 12.48 -25.42
C SER A 1081 -20.42 11.92 -24.82
N ASP A 1082 -19.58 12.77 -24.23
CA ASP A 1082 -18.35 12.35 -23.56
C ASP A 1082 -18.62 11.71 -22.20
N LEU A 1083 -19.57 12.22 -21.42
CA LEU A 1083 -20.01 11.60 -20.17
C LEU A 1083 -20.64 10.22 -20.38
N VAL A 1084 -21.42 10.01 -21.44
CA VAL A 1084 -21.96 8.68 -21.82
C VAL A 1084 -20.85 7.74 -22.31
N ARG A 1085 -19.86 8.26 -23.06
CA ARG A 1085 -18.68 7.50 -23.47
C ARG A 1085 -17.83 7.06 -22.27
N GLU A 1086 -17.68 7.93 -21.27
CA GLU A 1086 -17.06 7.59 -19.98
C GLU A 1086 -17.88 6.54 -19.22
N SER A 1087 -19.22 6.67 -19.14
CA SER A 1087 -20.08 5.64 -18.52
C SER A 1087 -19.85 4.25 -19.14
N ARG A 1088 -19.80 4.16 -20.48
CA ARG A 1088 -19.50 2.92 -21.22
C ARG A 1088 -18.10 2.40 -20.93
N SER A 1089 -17.09 3.27 -20.92
CA SER A 1089 -15.69 2.92 -20.65
C SER A 1089 -15.51 2.37 -19.23
N LEU A 1090 -16.09 3.04 -18.23
CA LEU A 1090 -16.07 2.59 -16.83
C LEU A 1090 -16.88 1.29 -16.64
N TRP A 1091 -18.02 1.14 -17.31
CA TRP A 1091 -18.79 -0.11 -17.29
C TRP A 1091 -17.99 -1.31 -17.80
N LEU A 1092 -17.27 -1.15 -18.93
CA LEU A 1092 -16.36 -2.18 -19.43
C LEU A 1092 -15.19 -2.44 -18.47
N GLN A 1093 -14.70 -1.41 -17.76
CA GLN A 1093 -13.66 -1.57 -16.74
C GLN A 1093 -14.16 -2.32 -15.49
N VAL A 1094 -15.40 -2.11 -15.02
CA VAL A 1094 -15.97 -2.92 -13.91
C VAL A 1094 -16.17 -4.37 -14.36
N LEU A 1095 -16.70 -4.60 -15.57
CA LEU A 1095 -16.75 -5.94 -16.19
C LEU A 1095 -15.35 -6.58 -16.26
N ASN A 1096 -14.32 -5.81 -16.63
CA ASN A 1096 -12.94 -6.28 -16.68
C ASN A 1096 -12.37 -6.68 -15.31
N GLN A 1097 -12.82 -6.06 -14.21
CA GLN A 1097 -12.41 -6.46 -12.86
C GLN A 1097 -13.07 -7.79 -12.44
N VAL A 1098 -14.33 -8.05 -12.83
CA VAL A 1098 -14.95 -9.40 -12.72
C VAL A 1098 -14.22 -10.40 -13.62
N ARG A 1099 -13.84 -9.96 -14.83
CA ARG A 1099 -12.78 -10.48 -15.72
C ARG A 1099 -11.60 -11.07 -14.96
N GLU A 1100 -10.78 -10.18 -14.40
CA GLU A 1100 -9.56 -10.55 -13.68
C GLU A 1100 -9.82 -11.45 -12.48
N PHE A 1101 -10.89 -11.23 -11.71
CA PHE A 1101 -11.20 -12.08 -10.57
C PHE A 1101 -11.51 -13.53 -11.00
N ARG A 1102 -12.41 -13.72 -11.98
CA ARG A 1102 -12.76 -15.06 -12.49
C ARG A 1102 -11.58 -15.72 -13.21
N TRP A 1103 -10.76 -14.96 -13.94
CA TRP A 1103 -9.54 -15.47 -14.56
C TRP A 1103 -8.49 -15.92 -13.53
N ARG A 1104 -8.27 -15.13 -12.47
CA ARG A 1104 -7.36 -15.49 -11.37
C ARG A 1104 -7.88 -16.68 -10.58
N HIS A 1105 -9.18 -16.77 -10.33
CA HIS A 1105 -9.80 -17.95 -9.74
C HIS A 1105 -9.58 -19.20 -10.60
N TRP A 1106 -9.70 -19.11 -11.93
CA TRP A 1106 -9.39 -20.22 -12.84
C TRP A 1106 -7.91 -20.64 -12.78
N CYS A 1107 -6.98 -19.68 -12.69
CA CYS A 1107 -5.56 -19.98 -12.43
C CYS A 1107 -5.34 -20.66 -11.07
N LEU A 1108 -6.01 -20.23 -10.00
CA LEU A 1108 -5.95 -20.92 -8.70
C LEU A 1108 -6.49 -22.35 -8.78
N VAL A 1109 -7.64 -22.58 -9.44
CA VAL A 1109 -8.20 -23.92 -9.65
C VAL A 1109 -7.21 -24.83 -10.40
N LYS A 1110 -6.49 -24.30 -11.41
CA LYS A 1110 -5.42 -25.04 -12.11
C LYS A 1110 -4.25 -25.40 -11.17
N GLU A 1111 -3.71 -24.44 -10.40
CA GLU A 1111 -2.52 -24.64 -9.57
C GLU A 1111 -2.76 -25.42 -8.27
N TYR A 1112 -3.91 -25.21 -7.61
CA TYR A 1112 -4.25 -25.80 -6.31
C TYR A 1112 -4.98 -27.14 -6.47
N ILE A 1113 -5.69 -27.38 -7.59
CA ILE A 1113 -6.53 -28.57 -7.75
C ILE A 1113 -6.24 -29.37 -9.02
N LEU A 1114 -6.35 -28.80 -10.23
CA LEU A 1114 -6.30 -29.60 -11.47
C LEU A 1114 -4.94 -30.29 -11.70
N LYS A 1115 -3.84 -29.67 -11.24
CA LYS A 1115 -2.49 -30.26 -11.23
C LYS A 1115 -2.22 -31.24 -10.06
N ARG A 1116 -3.16 -31.39 -9.11
CA ARG A 1116 -2.93 -32.02 -7.79
C ARG A 1116 -3.97 -33.07 -7.38
N SER A 1117 -5.07 -33.19 -8.10
CA SER A 1117 -6.13 -34.16 -7.86
C SER A 1117 -6.87 -34.47 -9.16
N SER A 1118 -7.05 -35.75 -9.48
CA SER A 1118 -7.88 -36.22 -10.59
C SER A 1118 -9.38 -36.19 -10.30
N HIS A 1119 -9.79 -35.90 -9.05
CA HIS A 1119 -11.19 -35.86 -8.64
C HIS A 1119 -12.01 -34.90 -9.54
N PRO A 1120 -13.21 -35.29 -10.00
CA PRO A 1120 -13.94 -34.57 -11.06
C PRO A 1120 -14.72 -33.34 -10.57
N THR A 1121 -14.91 -33.18 -9.26
CA THR A 1121 -15.70 -32.12 -8.65
C THR A 1121 -14.86 -31.15 -7.80
N ALA A 1122 -15.35 -29.91 -7.72
CA ALA A 1122 -14.98 -28.95 -6.69
C ALA A 1122 -15.70 -29.27 -5.36
N THR A 1123 -15.26 -28.67 -4.26
CA THR A 1123 -15.76 -28.95 -2.90
C THR A 1123 -17.29 -28.75 -2.75
N GLY A 1124 -17.85 -27.75 -3.45
CA GLY A 1124 -19.29 -27.52 -3.57
C GLY A 1124 -20.09 -28.52 -4.44
N GLY A 1125 -19.47 -29.63 -4.88
CA GLY A 1125 -20.11 -30.64 -5.75
C GLY A 1125 -20.41 -30.14 -7.17
N SER A 1126 -19.62 -29.20 -7.69
CA SER A 1126 -19.74 -28.66 -9.05
C SER A 1126 -18.66 -29.22 -9.99
N PRO A 1127 -18.94 -29.44 -11.30
CA PRO A 1127 -17.96 -29.96 -12.26
C PRO A 1127 -16.73 -29.04 -12.39
N ILE A 1128 -15.55 -29.52 -11.96
CA ILE A 1128 -14.42 -28.64 -11.67
C ILE A 1128 -13.78 -27.98 -12.90
N VAL A 1129 -13.89 -28.63 -14.07
CA VAL A 1129 -13.29 -28.15 -15.33
C VAL A 1129 -14.20 -27.14 -16.05
N THR A 1130 -15.52 -27.20 -15.86
CA THR A 1130 -16.49 -26.46 -16.70
C THR A 1130 -17.31 -25.41 -15.94
N TRP A 1131 -17.57 -25.59 -14.64
CA TRP A 1131 -18.50 -24.72 -13.90
C TRP A 1131 -18.01 -23.26 -13.76
N LEU A 1132 -16.74 -23.05 -13.43
CA LEU A 1132 -16.16 -21.70 -13.35
C LEU A 1132 -15.91 -21.09 -14.74
N PRO A 1133 -15.35 -21.81 -15.74
CA PRO A 1133 -15.25 -21.32 -17.11
C PRO A 1133 -16.58 -20.89 -17.74
N ASN A 1134 -17.70 -21.56 -17.45
CA ASN A 1134 -19.05 -21.16 -17.90
C ASN A 1134 -19.41 -19.72 -17.49
N GLN A 1135 -19.09 -19.33 -16.24
CA GLN A 1135 -19.35 -17.97 -15.72
C GLN A 1135 -18.30 -16.95 -16.17
N LEU A 1136 -17.09 -17.41 -16.51
CA LEU A 1136 -16.02 -16.57 -17.04
C LEU A 1136 -16.26 -16.23 -18.51
N ASP A 1137 -16.69 -17.21 -19.31
CA ASP A 1137 -17.02 -16.99 -20.72
C ASP A 1137 -18.23 -16.06 -20.86
N ALA A 1138 -19.27 -16.18 -20.01
CA ALA A 1138 -20.39 -15.25 -19.95
C ALA A 1138 -19.97 -13.76 -19.79
N VAL A 1139 -18.92 -13.49 -19.00
CA VAL A 1139 -18.36 -12.12 -18.87
C VAL A 1139 -17.54 -11.74 -20.10
N LEU A 1140 -16.77 -12.67 -20.67
CA LEU A 1140 -16.03 -12.45 -21.92
C LEU A 1140 -16.98 -12.15 -23.09
N GLU A 1141 -18.16 -12.79 -23.15
CA GLU A 1141 -19.21 -12.52 -24.14
C GLU A 1141 -19.84 -11.13 -23.92
N ASP A 1142 -20.25 -10.81 -22.69
CA ASP A 1142 -20.85 -9.52 -22.35
C ASP A 1142 -19.89 -8.34 -22.61
N MET A 1143 -18.59 -8.51 -22.33
CA MET A 1143 -17.56 -7.52 -22.68
C MET A 1143 -17.42 -7.31 -24.19
N VAL A 1144 -17.47 -8.39 -24.99
CA VAL A 1144 -17.45 -8.28 -26.46
C VAL A 1144 -18.71 -7.61 -27.00
N GLN A 1145 -19.89 -7.89 -26.42
CA GLN A 1145 -21.13 -7.21 -26.78
C GLN A 1145 -21.08 -5.72 -26.42
N VAL A 1146 -20.65 -5.37 -25.20
CA VAL A 1146 -20.54 -3.98 -24.74
C VAL A 1146 -19.56 -3.18 -25.60
N ASP A 1147 -18.40 -3.74 -25.95
CA ASP A 1147 -17.43 -3.07 -26.82
C ASP A 1147 -17.98 -2.86 -28.24
N ALA A 1148 -18.57 -3.90 -28.85
CA ALA A 1148 -19.15 -3.81 -30.19
C ALA A 1148 -20.29 -2.79 -30.26
N THR A 1149 -21.26 -2.85 -29.34
CA THR A 1149 -22.36 -1.88 -29.24
C THR A 1149 -21.83 -0.46 -28.98
N SER A 1150 -20.79 -0.31 -28.17
CA SER A 1150 -20.18 1.01 -27.91
C SER A 1150 -19.52 1.62 -29.14
N ARG A 1151 -18.82 0.82 -29.96
CA ARG A 1151 -18.20 1.28 -31.22
C ARG A 1151 -19.22 1.57 -32.32
N GLU A 1152 -20.38 0.89 -32.30
CA GLU A 1152 -21.52 1.20 -33.18
C GLU A 1152 -22.16 2.55 -32.82
N HIS A 1153 -22.29 2.86 -31.53
CA HIS A 1153 -22.92 4.09 -31.05
C HIS A 1153 -21.97 5.30 -30.97
N ASP A 1154 -20.65 5.09 -30.89
CA ASP A 1154 -19.63 6.15 -30.95
C ASP A 1154 -18.36 5.65 -31.69
N PRO A 1155 -18.05 6.16 -32.89
CA PRO A 1155 -16.89 5.72 -33.68
C PRO A 1155 -15.54 6.08 -33.04
N ARG A 1156 -15.51 6.87 -31.97
CA ARG A 1156 -14.31 7.18 -31.17
C ARG A 1156 -13.92 6.03 -30.23
N GLY A 1157 -14.74 4.98 -30.14
CA GLY A 1157 -14.54 3.83 -29.25
C GLY A 1157 -14.42 4.21 -27.77
N LEU A 1158 -13.98 3.27 -26.94
CA LEU A 1158 -13.89 3.46 -25.48
C LEU A 1158 -12.50 3.90 -24.98
N GLY A 1159 -11.54 4.10 -25.90
CA GLY A 1159 -10.19 4.58 -25.63
C GLY A 1159 -9.18 3.48 -25.28
N LYS A 1160 -7.89 3.84 -25.32
CA LYS A 1160 -6.74 2.90 -25.26
C LYS A 1160 -6.83 1.87 -24.13
N VAL A 1161 -7.28 2.28 -22.93
CA VAL A 1161 -7.44 1.39 -21.76
C VAL A 1161 -8.44 0.27 -22.06
N CYS A 1162 -9.57 0.59 -22.68
CA CYS A 1162 -10.56 -0.40 -23.10
C CYS A 1162 -10.08 -1.21 -24.31
N ASP A 1163 -9.36 -0.62 -25.26
CA ASP A 1163 -8.78 -1.35 -26.39
C ASP A 1163 -7.80 -2.44 -25.90
N GLY A 1164 -6.87 -2.10 -24.99
CA GLY A 1164 -5.94 -3.05 -24.37
C GLY A 1164 -6.62 -4.11 -23.48
N ILE A 1165 -7.68 -3.73 -22.76
CA ILE A 1165 -8.56 -4.69 -22.07
C ILE A 1165 -9.16 -5.70 -23.06
N MET A 1166 -9.65 -5.23 -24.21
CA MET A 1166 -10.28 -6.12 -25.19
C MET A 1166 -9.29 -7.03 -25.90
N GLU A 1167 -8.04 -6.60 -26.14
CA GLU A 1167 -6.97 -7.52 -26.57
C GLU A 1167 -6.75 -8.69 -25.60
N VAL A 1168 -6.87 -8.43 -24.30
CA VAL A 1168 -6.79 -9.48 -23.27
C VAL A 1168 -8.04 -10.35 -23.28
N VAL A 1169 -9.25 -9.77 -23.42
CA VAL A 1169 -10.53 -10.52 -23.51
C VAL A 1169 -10.52 -11.51 -24.67
N PHE A 1170 -10.21 -11.08 -25.90
CA PHE A 1170 -10.19 -11.96 -27.07
C PHE A 1170 -9.18 -13.10 -26.91
N ARG A 1171 -7.97 -12.78 -26.40
CA ARG A 1171 -6.90 -13.74 -26.12
C ARG A 1171 -7.28 -14.73 -25.03
N GLN A 1172 -7.94 -14.28 -23.98
CA GLN A 1172 -8.41 -15.11 -22.87
C GLN A 1172 -9.55 -16.04 -23.29
N LYS A 1173 -10.53 -15.58 -24.08
CA LYS A 1173 -11.60 -16.46 -24.59
C LYS A 1173 -11.05 -17.63 -25.41
N ASP A 1174 -10.12 -17.32 -26.31
CA ASP A 1174 -9.49 -18.32 -27.17
C ASP A 1174 -8.52 -19.25 -26.42
N THR A 1175 -8.00 -18.82 -25.26
CA THR A 1175 -7.18 -19.62 -24.34
C THR A 1175 -8.05 -20.50 -23.43
N LEU A 1176 -9.12 -19.95 -22.86
CA LEU A 1176 -10.05 -20.64 -21.96
C LEU A 1176 -10.68 -21.84 -22.65
N ARG A 1177 -11.18 -21.66 -23.88
CA ARG A 1177 -11.75 -22.75 -24.68
C ARG A 1177 -10.76 -23.91 -24.84
N LYS A 1178 -9.52 -23.62 -25.25
CA LYS A 1178 -8.45 -24.63 -25.45
C LYS A 1178 -8.03 -25.31 -24.15
N GLU A 1179 -7.98 -24.58 -23.03
CA GLU A 1179 -7.69 -25.17 -21.72
C GLU A 1179 -8.82 -26.09 -21.25
N VAL A 1180 -10.09 -25.70 -21.42
CA VAL A 1180 -11.26 -26.50 -21.03
C VAL A 1180 -11.39 -27.74 -21.91
N GLU A 1181 -11.30 -27.60 -23.24
CA GLU A 1181 -11.25 -28.70 -24.20
C GLU A 1181 -10.19 -29.74 -23.79
N LYS A 1182 -8.98 -29.26 -23.46
CA LYS A 1182 -7.89 -30.12 -23.00
C LYS A 1182 -8.18 -30.77 -21.65
N TYR A 1183 -8.60 -30.02 -20.63
CA TYR A 1183 -8.82 -30.58 -19.29
C TYR A 1183 -10.00 -31.55 -19.21
N CYS A 1184 -10.96 -31.47 -20.15
CA CYS A 1184 -11.96 -32.52 -20.35
C CYS A 1184 -11.32 -33.75 -21.00
N ALA A 1185 -10.60 -33.58 -22.12
CA ALA A 1185 -9.93 -34.70 -22.81
C ALA A 1185 -8.89 -35.44 -21.93
N ASP A 1186 -8.20 -34.73 -21.04
CA ASP A 1186 -7.25 -35.28 -20.05
C ASP A 1186 -7.96 -36.08 -18.91
N ARG A 1187 -9.30 -36.05 -18.82
CA ARG A 1187 -10.08 -36.61 -17.69
C ARG A 1187 -11.24 -37.54 -18.07
N GLY A 1188 -11.75 -37.48 -19.30
CA GLY A 1188 -12.89 -38.26 -19.80
C GLY A 1188 -14.25 -37.59 -19.61
#